data_AF-A0A9D5TKE4-F1
#
_entry.id   AF-A0A9D5TKE4-F1
#
_cell.length_a   1.000
_cell.length_b   1.000
_cell.length_c   1.000
_cell.angle_alpha   90.00
_cell.angle_beta   90.00
_cell.angle_gamma   90.00
#
_symmetry.space_group_name_H-M   'P 1'
#
loop_
_entity.id
_entity.type
_entity.pdbx_description
1 polymer ?
#
loop_
_entity_poly.entity_id
_entity_poly.type
_entity_poly.pdbx_seq_one_letter_code
_entity_poly.pdbx_strand_id
1 'polypeptide(L)'
;MKRIVRLLESVLLIVLSTAILVTGIHAMRRSLRSELTSYDRRDLMIDPALFAKREVQEEVLEDVLDQMENLIYTMSDEERTRINELLSVFSMQNVDTLYLDEEEGLLSFAIGKYCAENDVTSAPSAQVQNILAQYFGVEYELPAEGSVLRRWNMDESCTEIEYTGGEFRSSAENAMWMQCCVLTAFYRNADGNYLACFDIFEVENADTIQQSCYELKKEAAVQQVEMKYLTSGCAILTQTNENYFVNAYGAVSKGSCGEQVQWEFDHASGTLKIFGQGQMLSYSEWVQFAPWYHFRAMIRSVDIAEGVSSIGDYAFYDCNELREVRLPSSVNSIGAYAFYNCLVMKEVLLPSELLQIGEYAFYACRALRDLRLPEGIETLGLRAFNDCDSLQRVDIPSSLTNLEQAVFSDCDALTCFVVSEKNLHYRNDESGALTDRSGEELICCPSGIEGEYHVADGIKTIQKFAFEGAKKIEQVTLSNSVETIERQAFYRCDALHTLTVGENLQHIEAEAFSACDALSLFAVADGNENFKADRLGVLYDAEMQTLLQCPKAFAGEFVLPNTVKTIADSAFSGCKRLKSIDLNEAKIIGEAAFYDCSALEQITLPQGVQELQRHTFAQCSTLRKVTIPASVHEIGHLAFDGCKELKELYFFGDAPQLAAMVFYCMNEETGEYALIENLTFYRAQDADGWQASEYQDFRIEIWDMQ
;
A
#
# COMPACT_ATOMS: atom_id res chain seq x y z
N MET A 1 4.93 9.03 -50.26
CA MET A 1 4.91 7.90 -49.31
C MET A 1 5.99 7.98 -48.24
N LYS A 2 7.30 7.78 -48.49
CA LYS A 2 8.34 7.83 -47.42
C LYS A 2 8.37 9.13 -46.59
N ARG A 3 8.10 10.29 -47.20
CA ARG A 3 7.97 11.58 -46.48
C ARG A 3 6.69 11.69 -45.64
N ILE A 4 5.60 11.05 -46.09
CA ILE A 4 4.32 10.99 -45.37
C ILE A 4 4.39 9.98 -44.23
N VAL A 5 5.10 8.86 -44.41
CA VAL A 5 5.38 7.87 -43.36
C VAL A 5 6.24 8.48 -42.26
N ARG A 6 7.30 9.25 -42.59
CA ARG A 6 8.09 9.96 -41.56
C ARG A 6 7.30 11.05 -40.84
N LEU A 7 6.43 11.79 -41.54
CA LEU A 7 5.55 12.75 -40.88
C LEU A 7 4.53 12.07 -39.98
N LEU A 8 3.98 10.92 -40.40
CA LEU A 8 3.07 10.12 -39.57
C LEU A 8 3.80 9.46 -38.41
N GLU A 9 5.05 9.03 -38.55
CA GLU A 9 5.90 8.51 -37.46
C GLU A 9 6.25 9.60 -36.46
N SER A 10 6.59 10.81 -36.91
CA SER A 10 6.83 11.96 -36.02
C SER A 10 5.55 12.40 -35.32
N VAL A 11 4.42 12.48 -36.02
CA VAL A 11 3.11 12.79 -35.42
C VAL A 11 2.66 11.69 -34.46
N LEU A 12 2.93 10.41 -34.76
CA LEU A 12 2.62 9.28 -33.87
C LEU A 12 3.53 9.27 -32.63
N LEU A 13 4.82 9.60 -32.77
CA LEU A 13 5.76 9.80 -31.64
C LEU A 13 5.36 10.99 -30.78
N ILE A 14 4.89 12.08 -31.38
CA ILE A 14 4.40 13.28 -30.67
C ILE A 14 3.10 12.97 -29.94
N VAL A 15 2.15 12.27 -30.57
CA VAL A 15 0.91 11.82 -29.91
C VAL A 15 1.22 10.81 -28.80
N LEU A 16 2.19 9.91 -28.99
CA LEU A 16 2.67 8.99 -27.96
C LEU A 16 3.42 9.70 -26.83
N SER A 17 4.24 10.72 -27.09
CA SER A 17 4.99 11.45 -26.05
C SER A 17 4.08 12.34 -25.21
N THR A 18 3.07 12.96 -25.84
CA THR A 18 2.04 13.73 -25.13
C THR A 18 1.17 12.79 -24.31
N ALA A 19 0.80 11.63 -24.87
CA ALA A 19 0.11 10.59 -24.14
C ALA A 19 0.97 10.02 -23.00
N ILE A 20 2.29 9.83 -23.16
CA ILE A 20 3.17 9.28 -22.10
C ILE A 20 3.38 10.29 -20.96
N LEU A 21 3.53 11.59 -21.25
CA LEU A 21 3.62 12.63 -20.21
C LEU A 21 2.28 12.80 -19.47
N VAL A 22 1.16 12.86 -20.19
CA VAL A 22 -0.18 12.94 -19.57
C VAL A 22 -0.51 11.64 -18.83
N THR A 23 -0.18 10.47 -19.39
CA THR A 23 -0.36 9.16 -18.72
C THR A 23 0.61 9.01 -17.55
N GLY A 24 1.79 9.61 -17.59
CA GLY A 24 2.76 9.67 -16.50
C GLY A 24 2.31 10.57 -15.36
N ILE A 25 1.72 11.73 -15.68
CA ILE A 25 1.04 12.61 -14.70
C ILE A 25 -0.19 11.90 -14.12
N HIS A 26 -1.00 11.23 -14.95
CA HIS A 26 -2.14 10.45 -14.47
C HIS A 26 -1.73 9.19 -13.69
N ALA A 27 -0.59 8.58 -14.02
CA ALA A 27 0.01 7.47 -13.29
C ALA A 27 0.63 7.94 -11.98
N MET A 28 1.27 9.11 -11.94
CA MET A 28 1.70 9.76 -10.70
C MET A 28 0.50 10.12 -9.84
N ARG A 29 -0.56 10.72 -10.40
CA ARG A 29 -1.82 11.01 -9.72
C ARG A 29 -2.50 9.74 -9.19
N ARG A 30 -2.44 8.63 -9.93
CA ARG A 30 -2.95 7.32 -9.51
C ARG A 30 -2.03 6.62 -8.50
N SER A 31 -0.71 6.81 -8.58
CA SER A 31 0.29 6.28 -7.65
C SER A 31 0.29 7.04 -6.33
N LEU A 32 0.14 8.37 -6.35
CA LEU A 32 -0.10 9.19 -5.16
C LEU A 32 -1.37 8.71 -4.44
N ARG A 33 -2.49 8.58 -5.17
CA ARG A 33 -3.74 8.05 -4.61
C ARG A 33 -3.61 6.61 -4.10
N SER A 34 -2.81 5.79 -4.77
CA SER A 34 -2.53 4.40 -4.38
C SER A 34 -1.68 4.31 -3.12
N GLU A 35 -0.59 5.09 -3.02
CA GLU A 35 0.27 5.20 -1.84
C GLU A 35 -0.48 5.80 -0.65
N LEU A 36 -1.43 6.71 -0.88
CA LEU A 36 -2.34 7.23 0.15
C LEU A 36 -3.34 6.17 0.64
N THR A 37 -3.71 5.20 -0.20
CA THR A 37 -4.59 4.08 0.18
C THR A 37 -3.87 2.85 0.76
N SER A 38 -2.54 2.77 0.65
CA SER A 38 -1.75 1.57 1.01
C SER A 38 -1.11 1.61 2.41
N TYR A 39 -1.32 2.67 3.20
CA TYR A 39 -0.94 2.68 4.62
C TYR A 39 -2.07 2.11 5.49
N ASP A 40 -1.77 1.09 6.31
CA ASP A 40 -2.66 0.63 7.38
C ASP A 40 -2.91 1.81 8.33
N ARG A 41 -4.17 2.23 8.49
CA ARG A 41 -4.60 3.45 9.20
C ARG A 41 -4.17 3.52 10.68
N ARG A 42 -3.52 2.49 11.21
CA ARG A 42 -3.10 2.37 12.60
C ARG A 42 -1.75 3.02 12.92
N ASP A 43 -0.86 3.20 11.93
CA ASP A 43 0.48 3.78 12.17
C ASP A 43 0.57 5.31 11.97
N LEU A 44 -0.48 5.94 11.41
CA LEU A 44 -0.55 7.38 11.15
C LEU A 44 -1.14 8.22 12.31
N MET A 45 -1.52 7.60 13.43
CA MET A 45 -2.31 8.22 14.50
C MET A 45 -1.51 8.94 15.60
N ILE A 46 -0.27 9.39 15.37
CA ILE A 46 0.60 9.90 16.45
C ILE A 46 0.95 11.41 16.35
N ASP A 47 0.72 12.09 15.21
CA ASP A 47 1.09 13.52 15.10
C ASP A 47 0.20 14.31 14.11
N PRO A 48 -0.75 15.13 14.62
CA PRO A 48 -1.61 16.00 13.81
C PRO A 48 -0.86 17.09 13.02
N ALA A 49 0.32 17.53 13.48
CA ALA A 49 1.10 18.58 12.82
C ALA A 49 1.84 18.08 11.57
N LEU A 50 2.15 16.78 11.51
CA LEU A 50 2.68 16.13 10.30
C LEU A 50 1.61 16.00 9.21
N PHE A 51 0.35 15.81 9.61
CA PHE A 51 -0.77 15.62 8.69
C PHE A 51 -1.17 16.93 8.00
N ALA A 52 -1.38 18.02 8.75
CA ALA A 52 -1.71 19.33 8.19
C ALA A 52 -0.60 19.89 7.27
N LYS A 53 0.68 19.55 7.53
CA LYS A 53 1.80 19.85 6.62
C LYS A 53 1.72 19.08 5.31
N ARG A 54 1.11 17.90 5.30
CA ARG A 54 0.99 17.00 4.15
C ARG A 54 -0.16 17.40 3.24
N GLU A 55 -1.26 17.88 3.82
CA GLU A 55 -2.43 18.36 3.07
C GLU A 55 -2.14 19.67 2.33
N VAL A 56 -1.45 20.62 2.99
CA VAL A 56 -0.92 21.83 2.34
C VAL A 56 0.07 21.48 1.22
N GLN A 57 0.82 20.38 1.36
CA GLN A 57 1.70 19.88 0.29
C GLN A 57 0.90 19.24 -0.85
N GLU A 58 -0.20 18.52 -0.58
CA GLU A 58 -1.02 17.84 -1.58
C GLU A 58 -1.82 18.82 -2.45
N GLU A 59 -2.43 19.84 -1.83
CA GLU A 59 -3.16 20.90 -2.56
C GLU A 59 -2.19 21.70 -3.45
N VAL A 60 -0.99 22.02 -2.94
CA VAL A 60 0.07 22.67 -3.72
C VAL A 60 0.61 21.75 -4.83
N LEU A 61 0.70 20.43 -4.60
CA LEU A 61 1.21 19.49 -5.60
C LEU A 61 0.20 19.22 -6.72
N GLU A 62 -1.09 19.08 -6.41
CA GLU A 62 -2.14 18.93 -7.44
C GLU A 62 -2.28 20.22 -8.26
N ASP A 63 -2.16 21.41 -7.64
CA ASP A 63 -2.18 22.69 -8.35
C ASP A 63 -0.92 22.87 -9.24
N VAL A 64 0.26 22.43 -8.76
CA VAL A 64 1.49 22.35 -9.57
C VAL A 64 1.36 21.34 -10.71
N LEU A 65 0.74 20.18 -10.49
CA LEU A 65 0.52 19.17 -11.54
C LEU A 65 -0.46 19.66 -12.61
N ASP A 66 -1.52 20.39 -12.22
CA ASP A 66 -2.46 21.03 -13.14
C ASP A 66 -1.82 22.19 -13.93
N GLN A 67 -0.94 22.97 -13.28
CA GLN A 67 -0.15 24.01 -13.95
C GLN A 67 0.89 23.39 -14.91
N MET A 68 1.54 22.30 -14.52
CA MET A 68 2.46 21.54 -15.38
C MET A 68 1.74 20.94 -16.59
N GLU A 69 0.53 20.38 -16.40
CA GLU A 69 -0.28 19.85 -17.49
C GLU A 69 -0.67 20.97 -18.49
N ASN A 70 -1.08 22.14 -17.99
CA ASN A 70 -1.39 23.31 -18.81
C ASN A 70 -0.16 23.93 -19.52
N LEU A 71 0.99 23.97 -18.86
CA LEU A 71 2.25 24.43 -19.45
C LEU A 71 2.68 23.49 -20.59
N ILE A 72 2.58 22.17 -20.40
CA ILE A 72 2.84 21.18 -21.45
C ILE A 72 1.96 21.45 -22.67
N TYR A 73 0.67 21.80 -22.51
CA TYR A 73 -0.19 22.11 -23.66
C TYR A 73 0.21 23.37 -24.44
N THR A 74 0.94 24.32 -23.84
CA THR A 74 1.29 25.63 -24.43
C THR A 74 2.70 25.74 -25.01
N MET A 75 3.60 24.79 -24.72
CA MET A 75 5.01 24.78 -25.19
C MET A 75 5.19 24.51 -26.69
N SER A 76 6.28 24.96 -27.32
CA SER A 76 6.57 24.62 -28.73
C SER A 76 7.16 23.21 -28.89
N ASP A 77 6.97 22.59 -30.07
CA ASP A 77 7.36 21.20 -30.36
C ASP A 77 8.87 20.92 -30.17
N GLU A 78 9.71 21.95 -30.36
CA GLU A 78 11.17 21.85 -30.26
C GLU A 78 11.65 21.90 -28.79
N GLU A 79 10.91 22.58 -27.91
CA GLU A 79 11.20 22.69 -26.47
C GLU A 79 10.83 21.40 -25.72
N ARG A 80 9.70 20.79 -26.06
CA ARG A 80 9.25 19.53 -25.45
C ARG A 80 10.19 18.35 -25.76
N THR A 81 10.79 18.35 -26.95
CA THR A 81 11.75 17.32 -27.37
C THR A 81 13.06 17.44 -26.57
N ARG A 82 13.54 18.66 -26.32
CA ARG A 82 14.78 18.92 -25.57
C ARG A 82 14.63 18.69 -24.06
N ILE A 83 13.47 18.96 -23.47
CA ILE A 83 13.21 18.64 -22.05
C ILE A 83 13.16 17.12 -21.84
N ASN A 84 12.57 16.36 -22.76
CA ASN A 84 12.61 14.90 -22.71
C ASN A 84 14.04 14.35 -22.86
N GLU A 85 14.88 14.99 -23.68
CA GLU A 85 16.31 14.64 -23.75
C GLU A 85 17.05 14.99 -22.44
N LEU A 86 16.74 16.12 -21.79
CA LEU A 86 17.32 16.53 -20.50
C LEU A 86 16.88 15.64 -19.32
N LEU A 87 15.58 15.31 -19.22
CA LEU A 87 15.04 14.42 -18.19
C LEU A 87 15.52 12.97 -18.38
N SER A 88 15.88 12.57 -19.60
CA SER A 88 16.49 11.26 -19.86
C SER A 88 17.95 11.15 -19.39
N VAL A 89 18.61 12.28 -19.11
CA VAL A 89 20.00 12.33 -18.61
C VAL A 89 20.06 12.48 -17.09
N PHE A 90 19.10 13.15 -16.47
CA PHE A 90 18.96 13.23 -15.02
C PHE A 90 18.00 12.15 -14.50
N SER A 91 18.49 10.92 -14.32
CA SER A 91 17.76 9.92 -13.56
C SER A 91 17.63 10.42 -12.11
N MET A 92 16.41 10.74 -11.68
CA MET A 92 16.11 11.19 -10.32
C MET A 92 16.62 10.21 -9.27
N GLN A 93 17.62 10.64 -8.51
CA GLN A 93 17.74 10.29 -7.10
C GLN A 93 18.10 11.45 -6.17
N ASN A 94 18.44 12.66 -6.64
CA ASN A 94 18.85 13.76 -5.76
C ASN A 94 18.39 15.15 -6.25
N VAL A 95 17.10 15.34 -6.56
CA VAL A 95 16.53 16.69 -6.79
C VAL A 95 15.38 16.85 -5.82
N ASP A 96 15.59 17.59 -4.73
CA ASP A 96 14.61 17.67 -3.64
C ASP A 96 13.59 18.82 -3.82
N THR A 97 13.83 19.82 -4.69
CA THR A 97 12.81 20.84 -5.02
C THR A 97 13.11 21.54 -6.35
N LEU A 98 12.06 21.77 -7.15
CA LEU A 98 12.09 22.53 -8.40
C LEU A 98 11.41 23.89 -8.16
N TYR A 99 12.09 25.02 -8.42
CA TYR A 99 11.48 26.34 -8.35
C TYR A 99 11.32 26.95 -9.75
N LEU A 100 10.11 27.43 -10.03
CA LEU A 100 9.75 28.21 -11.22
C LEU A 100 9.32 29.60 -10.75
N ASP A 101 10.00 30.64 -11.23
CA ASP A 101 9.59 32.03 -11.01
C ASP A 101 8.69 32.46 -12.20
N GLU A 102 7.43 32.79 -11.91
CA GLU A 102 6.37 33.00 -12.90
C GLU A 102 6.52 34.28 -13.75
N GLU A 103 7.31 35.28 -13.33
CA GLU A 103 7.36 36.55 -14.09
C GLU A 103 8.42 36.60 -15.21
N GLU A 104 9.47 35.76 -15.20
CA GLU A 104 10.62 35.94 -16.12
C GLU A 104 11.18 34.64 -16.74
N GLY A 105 10.54 33.47 -16.55
CA GLY A 105 10.87 32.24 -17.28
C GLY A 105 12.25 31.64 -16.97
N LEU A 106 12.60 31.55 -15.68
CA LEU A 106 13.82 30.90 -15.20
C LEU A 106 13.51 29.55 -14.53
N LEU A 107 14.37 28.55 -14.77
CA LEU A 107 14.29 27.22 -14.15
C LEU A 107 15.58 26.97 -13.35
N SER A 108 15.48 26.76 -12.04
CA SER A 108 16.62 26.50 -11.15
C SER A 108 16.50 25.13 -10.48
N PHE A 109 17.63 24.43 -10.33
CA PHE A 109 17.72 23.10 -9.72
C PHE A 109 18.55 23.13 -8.43
N ALA A 110 18.04 22.51 -7.36
CA ALA A 110 18.80 22.22 -6.15
C ALA A 110 19.06 20.71 -6.03
N ILE A 111 20.33 20.32 -5.83
CA ILE A 111 20.73 18.92 -5.61
C ILE A 111 21.02 18.75 -4.12
N GLY A 112 20.13 18.07 -3.40
CA GLY A 112 20.25 17.77 -1.98
C GLY A 112 20.54 16.29 -1.75
N LYS A 113 21.32 16.00 -0.69
CA LYS A 113 21.54 14.67 -0.07
C LYS A 113 22.68 13.80 -0.62
N TYR A 114 23.92 14.25 -0.38
CA TYR A 114 25.08 13.34 -0.29
C TYR A 114 26.15 13.83 0.71
N CYS A 115 25.78 14.18 1.94
CA CYS A 115 26.76 14.60 2.96
C CYS A 115 26.41 14.12 4.39
N ALA A 116 25.80 12.94 4.57
CA ALA A 116 25.40 12.48 5.91
C ALA A 116 26.28 11.38 6.53
N GLU A 117 27.07 10.62 5.76
CA GLU A 117 27.68 9.39 6.33
C GLU A 117 29.19 9.19 6.11
N ASN A 118 29.90 10.10 5.45
CA ASN A 118 31.36 10.02 5.40
C ASN A 118 31.98 11.41 5.61
N ASP A 119 32.87 11.50 6.60
CA ASP A 119 33.77 12.62 6.86
C ASP A 119 34.59 12.93 5.58
N VAL A 120 34.10 13.82 4.73
CA VAL A 120 34.81 14.22 3.50
C VAL A 120 34.93 15.74 3.49
N THR A 121 35.98 16.24 4.15
CA THR A 121 36.52 17.60 3.98
C THR A 121 37.37 17.76 2.71
N SER A 122 37.32 16.81 1.77
CA SER A 122 38.17 16.79 0.58
C SER A 122 37.42 17.15 -0.70
N ALA A 123 38.11 17.85 -1.60
CA ALA A 123 37.63 18.26 -2.91
C ALA A 123 37.04 17.09 -3.73
N PRO A 124 36.11 17.36 -4.68
CA PRO A 124 35.44 16.31 -5.46
C PRO A 124 36.47 15.38 -6.10
N SER A 125 36.18 14.07 -6.07
CA SER A 125 37.11 13.05 -6.55
C SER A 125 37.47 13.28 -8.03
N ALA A 126 38.67 12.86 -8.43
CA ALA A 126 39.14 12.95 -9.82
C ALA A 126 38.18 12.30 -10.84
N GLN A 127 37.26 11.45 -10.37
CA GLN A 127 36.21 10.81 -11.14
C GLN A 127 35.08 11.80 -11.51
N VAL A 128 34.65 12.65 -10.57
CA VAL A 128 33.64 13.71 -10.79
C VAL A 128 34.23 14.83 -11.65
N GLN A 129 35.48 15.21 -11.41
CA GLN A 129 36.17 16.24 -12.20
C GLN A 129 36.37 15.82 -13.66
N ASN A 130 36.68 14.55 -13.93
CA ASN A 130 36.80 14.03 -15.29
C ASN A 130 35.44 13.95 -16.02
N ILE A 131 34.36 13.61 -15.32
CA ILE A 131 33.00 13.58 -15.91
C ILE A 131 32.59 14.99 -16.33
N LEU A 132 32.86 16.00 -15.50
CA LEU A 132 32.54 17.40 -15.81
C LEU A 132 33.39 17.95 -16.97
N ALA A 133 34.70 17.67 -16.97
CA ALA A 133 35.61 18.10 -18.04
C ALA A 133 35.30 17.46 -19.40
N GLN A 134 34.88 16.19 -19.42
CA GLN A 134 34.62 15.43 -20.64
C GLN A 134 33.30 15.82 -21.32
N TYR A 135 32.30 16.31 -20.56
CA TYR A 135 30.98 16.68 -21.10
C TYR A 135 30.82 18.17 -21.41
N PHE A 136 31.44 19.06 -20.63
CA PHE A 136 31.26 20.52 -20.79
C PHE A 136 32.50 21.24 -21.36
N GLY A 137 33.64 20.56 -21.47
CA GLY A 137 34.86 21.12 -22.08
C GLY A 137 35.52 22.24 -21.27
N VAL A 138 35.31 22.30 -19.94
CA VAL A 138 35.92 23.28 -19.03
C VAL A 138 36.85 22.54 -18.06
N GLU A 139 38.09 23.00 -17.93
CA GLU A 139 39.04 22.50 -16.91
C GLU A 139 38.68 23.06 -15.53
N TYR A 140 38.72 22.22 -14.51
CA TYR A 140 38.42 22.56 -13.11
C TYR A 140 39.70 23.06 -12.43
N GLU A 141 39.80 24.35 -12.10
CA GLU A 141 40.91 24.90 -11.31
C GLU A 141 40.48 25.11 -9.84
N LEU A 142 41.23 24.51 -8.91
CA LEU A 142 41.06 24.74 -7.47
C LEU A 142 41.58 26.13 -7.07
N PRO A 143 41.06 26.73 -5.97
CA PRO A 143 41.58 28.01 -5.46
C PRO A 143 43.09 27.92 -5.19
N ALA A 144 43.83 29.00 -5.42
CA ALA A 144 45.26 29.04 -5.12
C ALA A 144 45.50 28.84 -3.61
N GLU A 145 46.59 28.17 -3.24
CA GLU A 145 46.92 27.87 -1.85
C GLU A 145 47.12 29.15 -1.02
N GLY A 146 46.37 29.28 0.07
CA GLY A 146 46.26 30.52 0.88
C GLY A 146 45.10 31.45 0.50
N SER A 147 44.16 31.00 -0.36
CA SER A 147 42.95 31.77 -0.68
C SER A 147 41.99 31.82 0.52
N VAL A 148 41.52 33.02 0.88
CA VAL A 148 40.61 33.24 2.01
C VAL A 148 39.22 33.62 1.50
N LEU A 149 38.24 32.79 1.83
CA LEU A 149 36.81 32.98 1.58
C LEU A 149 36.14 33.56 2.83
N ARG A 150 35.08 34.36 2.66
CA ARG A 150 34.37 35.02 3.76
C ARG A 150 32.95 34.46 3.88
N ARG A 151 32.62 33.92 5.05
CA ARG A 151 31.31 33.42 5.45
C ARG A 151 30.58 34.47 6.28
N TRP A 152 29.36 34.84 5.94
CA TRP A 152 28.50 35.63 6.82
C TRP A 152 27.61 34.73 7.66
N ASN A 153 27.56 34.99 8.95
CA ASN A 153 26.78 34.27 9.94
C ASN A 153 25.41 34.96 10.15
N MET A 154 24.47 34.24 10.74
CA MET A 154 23.11 34.70 11.06
C MET A 154 23.03 35.94 11.96
N ASP A 155 24.12 36.28 12.67
CA ASP A 155 24.24 37.48 13.50
C ASP A 155 24.92 38.66 12.77
N GLU A 156 25.03 38.57 11.44
CA GLU A 156 25.74 39.51 10.54
C GLU A 156 27.28 39.54 10.73
N SER A 157 27.86 38.62 11.51
CA SER A 157 29.32 38.52 11.65
C SER A 157 29.96 37.76 10.48
N CYS A 158 31.23 38.05 10.17
CA CYS A 158 31.96 37.41 9.07
C CYS A 158 33.06 36.47 9.61
N THR A 159 33.05 35.21 9.18
CA THR A 159 34.08 34.19 9.47
C THR A 159 34.93 33.94 8.23
N GLU A 160 36.24 34.01 8.35
CA GLU A 160 37.18 33.75 7.24
C GLU A 160 37.55 32.26 7.19
N ILE A 161 37.53 31.68 5.98
CA ILE A 161 37.82 30.28 5.68
C ILE A 161 38.99 30.25 4.71
N GLU A 162 40.09 29.59 5.09
CA GLU A 162 41.31 29.56 4.30
C GLU A 162 41.51 28.20 3.62
N TYR A 163 41.86 28.22 2.34
CA TYR A 163 42.17 27.03 1.56
C TYR A 163 43.67 26.71 1.66
N THR A 164 44.00 25.65 2.41
CA THR A 164 45.40 25.23 2.67
C THR A 164 45.54 23.72 2.62
N GLY A 165 46.53 23.20 1.89
CA GLY A 165 46.82 21.76 1.83
C GLY A 165 45.75 20.89 1.16
N GLY A 166 44.86 21.46 0.35
CA GLY A 166 43.78 20.74 -0.33
C GLY A 166 42.45 20.68 0.44
N GLU A 167 42.35 21.34 1.60
CA GLU A 167 41.17 21.35 2.47
C GLU A 167 40.75 22.80 2.80
N PHE A 168 39.46 23.02 3.03
CA PHE A 168 38.91 24.30 3.51
C PHE A 168 38.83 24.30 5.04
N ARG A 169 39.47 25.27 5.70
CA ARG A 169 39.54 25.34 7.17
C ARG A 169 38.96 26.65 7.71
N SER A 170 38.04 26.52 8.68
CA SER A 170 37.43 27.64 9.41
C SER A 170 38.12 27.85 10.77
N SER A 171 38.17 29.09 11.25
CA SER A 171 38.77 29.46 12.55
C SER A 171 37.80 29.45 13.74
N ALA A 172 36.52 29.08 13.55
CA ALA A 172 35.52 29.09 14.61
C ALA A 172 35.45 27.75 15.38
N GLU A 173 35.63 27.80 16.71
CA GLU A 173 35.79 26.64 17.61
C GLU A 173 34.52 25.83 17.93
N ASN A 174 33.38 26.10 17.30
CA ASN A 174 32.14 25.32 17.50
C ASN A 174 31.45 25.06 16.16
N ALA A 175 31.78 23.96 15.50
CA ALA A 175 31.05 23.43 14.36
C ALA A 175 30.35 22.13 14.78
N MET A 176 29.09 22.23 15.19
CA MET A 176 28.16 21.10 15.24
C MET A 176 27.35 21.14 13.93
N TRP A 177 27.48 20.07 13.13
CA TRP A 177 26.63 19.65 12.00
C TRP A 177 26.28 20.75 10.96
N MET A 178 27.00 20.80 9.83
CA MET A 178 26.67 21.68 8.69
C MET A 178 26.10 20.88 7.51
N GLN A 179 24.96 21.32 6.96
CA GLN A 179 24.46 20.94 5.63
C GLN A 179 24.84 22.05 4.64
N CYS A 180 25.60 21.72 3.58
CA CYS A 180 25.91 22.65 2.50
C CYS A 180 25.19 22.22 1.21
N CYS A 181 24.47 23.12 0.54
CA CYS A 181 23.95 22.92 -0.81
C CYS A 181 24.80 23.71 -1.83
N VAL A 182 25.13 23.08 -2.96
CA VAL A 182 25.73 23.77 -4.13
C VAL A 182 24.61 24.15 -5.08
N LEU A 183 24.37 25.44 -5.28
CA LEU A 183 23.42 25.92 -6.28
C LEU A 183 24.18 26.12 -7.60
N THR A 184 23.74 25.47 -8.68
CA THR A 184 24.24 25.76 -10.04
C THR A 184 23.16 26.48 -10.81
N ALA A 185 23.31 27.80 -10.97
CA ALA A 185 22.39 28.60 -11.77
C ALA A 185 22.92 28.70 -13.21
N PHE A 186 22.07 28.32 -14.17
CA PHE A 186 22.35 28.52 -15.60
C PHE A 186 21.62 29.77 -16.07
N TYR A 187 22.35 30.77 -16.57
CA TYR A 187 21.73 31.96 -17.14
C TYR A 187 22.07 32.10 -18.61
N ARG A 188 21.13 32.69 -19.36
CA ARG A 188 21.26 32.97 -20.79
C ARG A 188 21.68 34.42 -20.96
N ASN A 189 22.82 34.66 -21.60
CA ASN A 189 23.23 36.04 -21.89
C ASN A 189 22.45 36.60 -23.09
N ALA A 190 22.60 37.91 -23.35
CA ALA A 190 21.88 38.62 -24.41
C ALA A 190 22.14 38.09 -25.83
N ASP A 191 23.22 37.34 -26.03
CA ASP A 191 23.58 36.70 -27.30
C ASP A 191 23.04 35.25 -27.41
N GLY A 192 22.39 34.74 -26.36
CA GLY A 192 21.70 33.45 -26.37
C GLY A 192 22.50 32.26 -25.85
N ASN A 193 23.70 32.47 -25.28
CA ASN A 193 24.56 31.41 -24.73
C ASN A 193 24.34 31.21 -23.23
N TYR A 194 24.51 29.97 -22.74
CA TYR A 194 24.36 29.61 -21.33
C TYR A 194 25.70 29.69 -20.58
N LEU A 195 25.70 30.32 -19.41
CA LEU A 195 26.82 30.40 -18.47
C LEU A 195 26.40 29.77 -17.13
N ALA A 196 27.34 29.08 -16.46
CA ALA A 196 27.14 28.46 -15.15
C ALA A 196 27.97 29.20 -14.08
N CYS A 197 27.36 29.47 -12.93
CA CYS A 197 28.05 29.99 -11.75
C CYS A 197 27.77 29.07 -10.54
N PHE A 198 28.77 28.88 -9.67
CA PHE A 198 28.72 27.98 -8.52
C PHE A 198 28.93 28.78 -7.24
N ASP A 199 28.01 28.63 -6.28
CA ASP A 199 28.24 29.10 -4.91
C ASP A 199 27.55 28.20 -3.87
N ILE A 200 28.04 28.24 -2.63
CA ILE A 200 27.62 27.35 -1.52
C ILE A 200 26.80 28.13 -0.49
N PHE A 201 25.59 27.65 -0.16
CA PHE A 201 24.70 28.30 0.82
C PHE A 201 24.17 27.32 1.88
N GLU A 202 23.78 27.87 3.03
CA GLU A 202 23.02 27.20 4.09
C GLU A 202 21.52 27.55 3.92
N VAL A 203 20.63 26.56 3.97
CA VAL A 203 19.21 26.71 3.57
C VAL A 203 18.29 26.45 4.76
N GLU A 204 17.50 27.45 5.17
CA GLU A 204 16.34 27.24 6.06
C GLU A 204 15.02 27.89 5.58
N ASN A 205 15.01 28.75 4.54
CA ASN A 205 13.77 29.38 3.99
C ASN A 205 13.98 29.93 2.54
N ALA A 206 12.94 29.89 1.71
CA ALA A 206 12.83 30.39 0.33
C ALA A 206 13.11 31.90 0.10
N ASP A 207 12.82 32.79 1.06
CA ASP A 207 13.00 34.24 0.90
C ASP A 207 14.49 34.65 0.76
N THR A 208 15.41 33.86 1.31
CA THR A 208 16.87 34.10 1.28
C THR A 208 17.50 33.79 -0.09
N ILE A 209 16.83 32.97 -0.91
CA ILE A 209 17.29 32.57 -2.24
C ILE A 209 17.06 33.71 -3.24
N GLN A 210 15.91 34.40 -3.14
CA GLN A 210 15.50 35.44 -4.07
C GLN A 210 16.41 36.68 -3.99
N GLN A 211 16.86 37.04 -2.79
CA GLN A 211 17.73 38.20 -2.56
C GLN A 211 19.18 37.96 -3.04
N SER A 212 19.68 36.72 -2.95
CA SER A 212 21.02 36.33 -3.38
C SER A 212 21.16 36.23 -4.91
N CYS A 213 20.12 35.78 -5.61
CA CYS A 213 20.08 35.78 -7.08
C CYS A 213 20.14 37.20 -7.68
N TYR A 214 19.71 38.22 -6.93
CA TYR A 214 19.69 39.61 -7.38
C TYR A 214 21.10 40.24 -7.42
N GLU A 215 22.00 39.91 -6.48
CA GLU A 215 23.38 40.44 -6.44
C GLU A 215 24.30 39.77 -7.49
N LEU A 216 24.10 38.48 -7.80
CA LEU A 216 24.90 37.73 -8.81
C LEU A 216 24.80 38.29 -10.24
N LYS A 217 23.67 38.93 -10.61
CA LYS A 217 23.52 39.60 -11.93
C LYS A 217 24.51 40.75 -12.13
N LYS A 218 25.07 41.31 -11.05
CA LYS A 218 25.95 42.49 -11.12
C LYS A 218 27.39 42.15 -11.52
N GLU A 219 27.83 40.90 -11.29
CA GLU A 219 29.22 40.48 -11.54
C GLU A 219 29.43 39.74 -12.88
N ALA A 220 28.40 39.09 -13.42
CA ALA A 220 28.48 38.27 -14.65
C ALA A 220 28.68 39.04 -15.98
N ALA A 221 28.96 40.34 -15.95
CA ALA A 221 29.10 41.18 -17.15
C ALA A 221 30.46 41.06 -17.87
N VAL A 222 31.35 40.13 -17.49
CA VAL A 222 32.74 40.12 -17.96
C VAL A 222 33.22 38.70 -18.34
N GLN A 223 33.18 38.40 -19.65
CA GLN A 223 34.02 37.49 -20.47
C GLN A 223 33.27 36.46 -21.34
N GLN A 224 33.59 36.48 -22.64
CA GLN A 224 33.04 35.65 -23.74
C GLN A 224 34.09 34.65 -24.23
N VAL A 225 33.71 33.39 -24.49
CA VAL A 225 34.41 32.49 -25.44
C VAL A 225 33.39 31.58 -26.17
N GLU A 226 33.57 31.41 -27.48
CA GLU A 226 32.70 30.72 -28.45
C GLU A 226 33.30 29.36 -28.89
N MET A 227 32.52 28.30 -29.14
CA MET A 227 32.95 27.23 -30.06
C MET A 227 31.82 26.41 -30.74
N LYS A 228 32.14 25.95 -31.96
CA LYS A 228 31.28 25.47 -33.07
C LYS A 228 31.07 23.94 -33.13
N TYR A 229 29.92 23.56 -33.69
CA TYR A 229 29.47 22.20 -34.07
C TYR A 229 30.42 21.40 -34.99
N LEU A 230 30.42 20.06 -34.82
CA LEU A 230 30.66 19.09 -35.89
C LEU A 230 29.78 17.83 -35.74
N THR A 231 29.10 17.52 -36.83
CA THR A 231 28.27 16.34 -37.13
C THR A 231 29.08 15.09 -37.44
N SER A 232 28.39 13.93 -37.38
CA SER A 232 28.62 12.64 -38.06
C SER A 232 29.13 11.49 -37.19
N GLY A 233 28.45 10.35 -37.34
CA GLY A 233 28.54 9.21 -36.45
C GLY A 233 29.91 8.53 -36.42
N CYS A 234 30.24 8.03 -35.24
CA CYS A 234 31.12 6.90 -35.05
C CYS A 234 30.73 6.26 -33.72
N ALA A 235 30.65 4.93 -33.69
CA ALA A 235 30.45 4.17 -32.46
C ALA A 235 31.55 4.53 -31.45
N ILE A 236 31.14 4.82 -30.21
CA ILE A 236 32.06 4.91 -29.07
C ILE A 236 31.62 3.86 -28.06
N LEU A 237 32.28 2.70 -28.13
CA LEU A 237 32.36 1.73 -27.06
C LEU A 237 33.32 2.29 -26.02
N THR A 238 32.83 2.71 -24.86
CA THR A 238 33.66 2.99 -23.69
C THR A 238 33.37 1.96 -22.62
N GLN A 239 34.34 1.07 -22.43
CA GLN A 239 34.42 0.16 -21.30
C GLN A 239 34.94 0.97 -20.11
N THR A 240 34.05 1.36 -19.20
CA THR A 240 34.41 1.85 -17.86
C THR A 240 34.26 0.69 -16.88
N ASN A 241 35.23 0.56 -15.98
CA ASN A 241 35.17 -0.42 -14.91
C ASN A 241 33.89 -0.22 -14.08
N GLU A 242 33.20 -1.34 -13.82
CA GLU A 242 31.93 -1.50 -13.08
C GLU A 242 30.62 -1.42 -13.92
N ASN A 243 30.36 -2.53 -14.62
CA ASN A 243 29.08 -3.26 -14.79
C ASN A 243 27.80 -2.63 -15.38
N TYR A 244 27.78 -1.38 -15.85
CA TYR A 244 26.55 -0.82 -16.46
C TYR A 244 26.75 -0.48 -17.94
N PHE A 245 25.90 -1.03 -18.81
CA PHE A 245 25.85 -0.68 -20.24
C PHE A 245 24.54 0.05 -20.52
N VAL A 246 24.65 1.28 -21.00
CA VAL A 246 23.53 2.20 -21.25
C VAL A 246 23.16 2.14 -22.73
N ASN A 247 21.87 1.97 -23.04
CA ASN A 247 21.38 2.05 -24.42
C ASN A 247 21.00 3.49 -24.81
N ALA A 248 20.53 3.71 -26.04
CA ALA A 248 20.22 5.03 -26.61
C ALA A 248 19.15 5.84 -25.85
N TYR A 249 18.53 5.29 -24.79
CA TYR A 249 17.50 5.91 -23.96
C TYR A 249 17.93 6.12 -22.49
N GLY A 250 19.21 5.95 -22.13
CA GLY A 250 19.68 6.17 -20.76
C GLY A 250 19.38 5.03 -19.77
N ALA A 251 18.57 4.04 -20.15
CA ALA A 251 18.27 2.90 -19.30
C ALA A 251 19.37 1.83 -19.40
N VAL A 252 19.87 1.38 -18.26
CA VAL A 252 20.80 0.26 -18.19
C VAL A 252 20.06 -1.02 -18.54
N SER A 253 20.55 -1.77 -19.53
CA SER A 253 19.93 -3.04 -19.95
C SER A 253 20.68 -4.27 -19.43
N LYS A 254 21.59 -4.13 -18.46
CA LYS A 254 22.29 -5.22 -17.76
C LYS A 254 23.01 -4.74 -16.52
N GLY A 255 23.15 -5.58 -15.52
CA GLY A 255 23.86 -5.22 -14.28
C GLY A 255 24.01 -6.40 -13.33
N SER A 256 24.26 -6.11 -12.05
CA SER A 256 24.29 -7.11 -10.99
C SER A 256 22.92 -7.20 -10.30
N CYS A 257 22.55 -8.39 -9.86
CA CYS A 257 21.38 -8.66 -9.02
C CYS A 257 21.70 -9.73 -7.95
N GLY A 258 22.96 -9.83 -7.57
CA GLY A 258 23.55 -10.74 -6.59
C GLY A 258 25.04 -10.45 -6.47
N GLU A 259 25.74 -11.12 -5.55
CA GLU A 259 27.20 -10.98 -5.45
C GLU A 259 27.90 -11.46 -6.73
N GLN A 260 27.40 -12.57 -7.30
CA GLN A 260 27.91 -13.17 -8.54
C GLN A 260 26.78 -13.50 -9.52
N VAL A 261 25.61 -12.85 -9.37
CA VAL A 261 24.46 -13.00 -10.25
C VAL A 261 24.25 -11.70 -11.00
N GLN A 262 24.15 -11.81 -12.31
CA GLN A 262 24.01 -10.71 -13.25
C GLN A 262 22.70 -10.84 -14.01
N TRP A 263 22.25 -9.74 -14.59
CA TRP A 263 21.07 -9.70 -15.45
C TRP A 263 21.34 -8.95 -16.74
N GLU A 264 20.54 -9.24 -17.77
CA GLU A 264 20.51 -8.52 -19.04
C GLU A 264 19.07 -8.53 -19.60
N PHE A 265 18.60 -7.38 -20.08
CA PHE A 265 17.28 -7.21 -20.69
C PHE A 265 17.40 -6.96 -22.20
N ASP A 266 16.74 -7.81 -22.98
CA ASP A 266 16.62 -7.66 -24.43
C ASP A 266 15.30 -6.97 -24.77
N HIS A 267 15.38 -5.69 -25.15
CA HIS A 267 14.22 -4.87 -25.52
C HIS A 267 13.48 -5.37 -26.77
N ALA A 268 14.14 -6.09 -27.68
CA ALA A 268 13.52 -6.54 -28.92
C ALA A 268 12.57 -7.72 -28.68
N SER A 269 12.98 -8.64 -27.79
CA SER A 269 12.18 -9.80 -27.40
C SER A 269 11.30 -9.55 -26.17
N GLY A 270 11.69 -8.60 -25.32
CA GLY A 270 11.12 -8.44 -23.97
C GLY A 270 11.64 -9.51 -23.00
N THR A 271 12.79 -10.13 -23.28
CA THR A 271 13.37 -11.19 -22.44
C THR A 271 14.33 -10.62 -21.41
N LEU A 272 14.08 -10.90 -20.13
CA LEU A 272 15.02 -10.68 -19.03
C LEU A 272 15.80 -11.96 -18.76
N LYS A 273 17.11 -11.91 -18.88
CA LYS A 273 18.04 -13.01 -18.57
C LYS A 273 18.71 -12.75 -17.24
N ILE A 274 18.78 -13.77 -16.40
CA ILE A 274 19.50 -13.73 -15.12
C ILE A 274 20.45 -14.92 -15.10
N PHE A 275 21.74 -14.67 -14.83
CA PHE A 275 22.78 -15.69 -14.94
C PHE A 275 23.93 -15.41 -13.97
N GLY A 276 24.68 -16.44 -13.62
CA GLY A 276 25.78 -16.32 -12.67
C GLY A 276 25.78 -17.47 -11.67
N GLN A 277 26.29 -17.21 -10.47
CA GLN A 277 26.36 -18.21 -9.40
C GLN A 277 25.82 -17.63 -8.10
N GLY A 278 25.03 -18.42 -7.38
CA GLY A 278 24.51 -18.08 -6.06
C GLY A 278 23.14 -17.39 -6.09
N GLN A 279 22.86 -16.63 -5.04
CA GLN A 279 21.53 -16.11 -4.74
C GLN A 279 21.27 -14.77 -5.43
N MET A 280 20.03 -14.57 -5.87
CA MET A 280 19.54 -13.23 -6.21
C MET A 280 19.36 -12.39 -4.93
N LEU A 281 19.55 -11.08 -5.03
CA LEU A 281 19.19 -10.14 -3.96
C LEU A 281 17.67 -10.09 -3.76
N SER A 282 17.25 -9.85 -2.51
CA SER A 282 15.88 -9.47 -2.19
C SER A 282 15.69 -7.96 -2.30
N TYR A 283 14.49 -7.58 -2.70
CA TYR A 283 14.05 -6.21 -2.94
C TYR A 283 12.84 -5.87 -2.05
N SER A 284 12.46 -4.60 -2.01
CA SER A 284 11.22 -4.18 -1.37
C SER A 284 10.68 -2.89 -2.00
N GLU A 285 9.36 -2.69 -1.91
CA GLU A 285 8.70 -1.47 -2.39
C GLU A 285 9.21 -0.20 -1.67
N TRP A 286 9.70 -0.34 -0.44
CA TRP A 286 10.05 0.78 0.44
C TRP A 286 11.53 1.17 0.40
N VAL A 287 12.40 0.26 -0.01
CA VAL A 287 13.87 0.45 0.10
C VAL A 287 14.52 0.43 -1.27
N GLN A 288 14.27 -0.63 -2.05
CA GLN A 288 15.00 -0.85 -3.29
C GLN A 288 14.23 -1.81 -4.18
N PHE A 289 13.82 -1.33 -5.35
CA PHE A 289 13.24 -2.15 -6.41
C PHE A 289 14.29 -3.01 -7.12
N ALA A 290 13.83 -4.09 -7.75
CA ALA A 290 14.65 -4.89 -8.64
C ALA A 290 15.25 -4.01 -9.77
N PRO A 291 16.50 -4.24 -10.22
CA PRO A 291 17.18 -3.39 -11.20
C PRO A 291 16.43 -3.19 -12.54
N TRP A 292 15.53 -4.12 -12.89
CA TRP A 292 14.73 -4.11 -14.10
C TRP A 292 13.28 -3.64 -13.87
N TYR A 293 12.93 -3.10 -12.70
CA TYR A 293 11.56 -2.69 -12.36
C TYR A 293 10.97 -1.66 -13.35
N HIS A 294 11.80 -0.77 -13.89
CA HIS A 294 11.39 0.17 -14.94
C HIS A 294 10.99 -0.52 -16.26
N PHE A 295 11.40 -1.78 -16.47
CA PHE A 295 11.03 -2.58 -17.63
C PHE A 295 9.85 -3.53 -17.36
N ARG A 296 9.24 -3.54 -16.17
CA ARG A 296 8.19 -4.52 -15.78
C ARG A 296 7.03 -4.66 -16.77
N ALA A 297 6.60 -3.55 -17.38
CA ALA A 297 5.55 -3.52 -18.40
C ALA A 297 6.00 -4.06 -19.78
N MET A 298 7.31 -4.28 -19.98
CA MET A 298 7.91 -4.79 -21.21
C MET A 298 8.46 -6.22 -21.07
N ILE A 299 8.65 -6.70 -19.83
CA ILE A 299 9.15 -8.05 -19.57
C ILE A 299 8.06 -9.05 -19.95
N ARG A 300 8.34 -9.84 -20.99
CA ARG A 300 7.46 -10.89 -21.51
C ARG A 300 7.93 -12.29 -21.14
N SER A 301 9.23 -12.45 -20.93
CA SER A 301 9.81 -13.72 -20.52
C SER A 301 11.00 -13.51 -19.58
N VAL A 302 11.13 -14.37 -18.58
CA VAL A 302 12.29 -14.43 -17.68
C VAL A 302 13.02 -15.75 -17.92
N ASP A 303 14.33 -15.67 -18.14
CA ASP A 303 15.22 -16.82 -18.35
C ASP A 303 16.32 -16.82 -17.29
N ILE A 304 16.18 -17.68 -16.28
CA ILE A 304 17.16 -17.82 -15.19
C ILE A 304 18.07 -19.00 -15.51
N ALA A 305 19.37 -18.75 -15.59
CA ALA A 305 20.37 -19.75 -15.97
C ALA A 305 20.84 -20.60 -14.78
N GLU A 306 21.29 -21.82 -15.09
CA GLU A 306 21.92 -22.73 -14.13
C GLU A 306 23.04 -22.05 -13.32
N GLY A 307 23.07 -22.35 -12.02
CA GLY A 307 23.99 -21.73 -11.06
C GLY A 307 23.33 -20.70 -10.14
N VAL A 308 22.20 -20.10 -10.57
CA VAL A 308 21.38 -19.27 -9.69
C VAL A 308 20.63 -20.18 -8.71
N SER A 309 20.79 -19.95 -7.40
CA SER A 309 20.29 -20.85 -6.35
C SER A 309 18.95 -20.43 -5.75
N SER A 310 18.58 -19.16 -5.84
CA SER A 310 17.31 -18.65 -5.29
C SER A 310 16.85 -17.39 -6.02
N ILE A 311 15.54 -17.15 -6.01
CA ILE A 311 14.91 -15.90 -6.45
C ILE A 311 14.62 -15.06 -5.22
N GLY A 312 15.07 -13.80 -5.22
CA GLY A 312 14.87 -12.89 -4.09
C GLY A 312 13.46 -12.30 -4.02
N ASP A 313 13.16 -11.66 -2.90
CA ASP A 313 11.87 -11.04 -2.65
C ASP A 313 11.61 -9.91 -3.67
N TYR A 314 10.36 -9.74 -4.11
CA TYR A 314 9.92 -8.71 -5.07
C TYR A 314 10.64 -8.73 -6.43
N ALA A 315 11.39 -9.79 -6.79
CA ALA A 315 12.25 -9.82 -7.97
C ALA A 315 11.52 -9.53 -9.30
N PHE A 316 10.29 -10.02 -9.49
CA PHE A 316 9.46 -9.81 -10.68
C PHE A 316 8.10 -9.22 -10.33
N TYR A 317 8.05 -8.46 -9.22
CA TYR A 317 6.85 -7.76 -8.78
C TYR A 317 6.26 -6.88 -9.90
N ASP A 318 4.95 -6.96 -10.10
CA ASP A 318 4.19 -6.20 -11.12
C ASP A 318 4.70 -6.37 -12.57
N CYS A 319 5.33 -7.49 -12.89
CA CYS A 319 5.65 -7.85 -14.28
C CYS A 319 4.40 -8.34 -15.01
N ASN A 320 3.40 -7.47 -15.17
CA ASN A 320 2.04 -7.80 -15.60
C ASN A 320 1.96 -8.39 -17.03
N GLU A 321 2.99 -8.20 -17.85
CA GLU A 321 3.09 -8.76 -19.22
C GLU A 321 3.93 -10.05 -19.29
N LEU A 322 4.42 -10.56 -18.16
CA LEU A 322 5.23 -11.77 -18.06
C LEU A 322 4.39 -13.00 -18.42
N ARG A 323 4.82 -13.73 -19.46
CA ARG A 323 4.12 -14.88 -20.02
C ARG A 323 4.85 -16.20 -19.79
N GLU A 324 6.18 -16.14 -19.70
CA GLU A 324 7.03 -17.33 -19.63
C GLU A 324 8.14 -17.11 -18.61
N VAL A 325 8.30 -18.06 -17.68
CA VAL A 325 9.38 -18.09 -16.70
C VAL A 325 10.12 -19.42 -16.85
N ARG A 326 11.42 -19.36 -17.12
CA ARG A 326 12.30 -20.53 -17.18
C ARG A 326 13.19 -20.54 -15.97
N LEU A 327 12.95 -21.50 -15.08
CA LEU A 327 13.71 -21.71 -13.86
C LEU A 327 14.66 -22.90 -14.04
N PRO A 328 15.95 -22.78 -13.64
CA PRO A 328 16.91 -23.86 -13.71
C PRO A 328 16.72 -24.81 -12.53
N SER A 329 17.29 -26.02 -12.64
CA SER A 329 17.21 -27.02 -11.57
C SER A 329 17.91 -26.59 -10.28
N SER A 330 18.86 -25.67 -10.35
CA SER A 330 19.61 -25.15 -9.20
C SER A 330 18.80 -24.25 -8.25
N VAL A 331 17.65 -23.71 -8.68
CA VAL A 331 16.81 -22.84 -7.83
C VAL A 331 16.08 -23.68 -6.78
N ASN A 332 16.38 -23.43 -5.51
CA ASN A 332 15.79 -24.15 -4.37
C ASN A 332 14.80 -23.32 -3.54
N SER A 333 14.71 -22.00 -3.76
CA SER A 333 13.72 -21.14 -3.10
C SER A 333 13.25 -19.97 -3.97
N ILE A 334 11.99 -19.58 -3.77
CA ILE A 334 11.37 -18.39 -4.35
C ILE A 334 10.95 -17.47 -3.21
N GLY A 335 11.45 -16.22 -3.22
CA GLY A 335 11.20 -15.21 -2.20
C GLY A 335 9.76 -14.70 -2.15
N ALA A 336 9.47 -13.92 -1.12
CA ALA A 336 8.18 -13.30 -0.90
C ALA A 336 7.87 -12.28 -2.01
N TYR A 337 6.62 -12.20 -2.44
CA TYR A 337 6.15 -11.28 -3.50
C TYR A 337 6.90 -11.41 -4.86
N ALA A 338 7.70 -12.47 -5.08
CA ALA A 338 8.63 -12.56 -6.21
C ALA A 338 7.96 -12.46 -7.59
N PHE A 339 6.74 -12.98 -7.76
CA PHE A 339 5.91 -12.92 -8.96
C PHE A 339 4.55 -12.28 -8.67
N TYR A 340 4.46 -11.44 -7.65
CA TYR A 340 3.23 -10.73 -7.29
C TYR A 340 2.67 -9.99 -8.51
N ASN A 341 1.37 -10.16 -8.77
CA ASN A 341 0.63 -9.52 -9.85
C ASN A 341 1.15 -9.81 -11.27
N CYS A 342 1.77 -10.97 -11.51
CA CYS A 342 2.11 -11.41 -12.87
C CYS A 342 0.86 -11.89 -13.64
N LEU A 343 -0.03 -10.96 -13.96
CA LEU A 343 -1.42 -11.16 -14.39
C LEU A 343 -1.63 -12.10 -15.58
N VAL A 344 -0.71 -12.15 -16.54
CA VAL A 344 -0.89 -12.88 -17.81
C VAL A 344 -0.14 -14.22 -17.90
N MET A 345 0.64 -14.57 -16.88
CA MET A 345 1.41 -15.82 -16.82
C MET A 345 0.45 -17.01 -16.68
N LYS A 346 0.48 -17.95 -17.63
CA LYS A 346 -0.45 -19.09 -17.67
C LYS A 346 0.07 -20.36 -17.03
N GLU A 347 1.38 -20.52 -17.05
CA GLU A 347 2.11 -21.70 -16.62
C GLU A 347 3.41 -21.23 -15.96
N VAL A 348 3.79 -21.91 -14.89
CA VAL A 348 5.13 -21.80 -14.30
C VAL A 348 5.66 -23.21 -14.06
N LEU A 349 6.81 -23.50 -14.66
CA LEU A 349 7.50 -24.78 -14.46
C LEU A 349 8.43 -24.64 -13.27
N LEU A 350 7.99 -25.16 -12.13
CA LEU A 350 8.78 -25.16 -10.89
C LEU A 350 9.89 -26.22 -10.94
N PRO A 351 11.12 -25.90 -10.52
CA PRO A 351 12.24 -26.84 -10.58
C PRO A 351 12.11 -27.94 -9.53
N SER A 352 12.69 -29.11 -9.79
CA SER A 352 12.56 -30.30 -8.91
C SER A 352 13.22 -30.13 -7.54
N GLU A 353 14.25 -29.29 -7.44
CA GLU A 353 14.96 -29.03 -6.18
C GLU A 353 14.33 -27.89 -5.36
N LEU A 354 13.18 -27.35 -5.78
CA LEU A 354 12.49 -26.28 -5.07
C LEU A 354 11.94 -26.79 -3.73
N LEU A 355 12.39 -26.17 -2.64
CA LEU A 355 12.01 -26.53 -1.27
C LEU A 355 10.94 -25.58 -0.69
N GLN A 356 10.95 -24.31 -1.09
CA GLN A 356 10.07 -23.30 -0.50
C GLN A 356 9.59 -22.25 -1.52
N ILE A 357 8.33 -21.84 -1.36
CA ILE A 357 7.73 -20.67 -1.99
C ILE A 357 7.31 -19.68 -0.89
N GLY A 358 7.78 -18.44 -1.00
CA GLY A 358 7.55 -17.38 -0.03
C GLY A 358 6.12 -16.86 -0.01
N GLU A 359 5.85 -16.06 1.02
CA GLU A 359 4.58 -15.35 1.22
C GLU A 359 4.27 -14.44 0.01
N TYR A 360 3.00 -14.43 -0.42
CA TYR A 360 2.51 -13.69 -1.60
C TYR A 360 3.26 -13.93 -2.93
N ALA A 361 4.12 -14.96 -3.03
CA ALA A 361 5.04 -15.10 -4.15
C ALA A 361 4.37 -15.13 -5.54
N PHE A 362 3.19 -15.73 -5.68
CA PHE A 362 2.39 -15.77 -6.91
C PHE A 362 0.99 -15.15 -6.70
N TYR A 363 0.86 -14.26 -5.71
CA TYR A 363 -0.41 -13.57 -5.47
C TYR A 363 -0.88 -12.82 -6.73
N ALA A 364 -2.18 -12.88 -7.02
CA ALA A 364 -2.80 -12.26 -8.19
C ALA A 364 -2.19 -12.67 -9.54
N CYS A 365 -1.56 -13.85 -9.64
CA CYS A 365 -1.23 -14.47 -10.93
C CYS A 365 -2.50 -15.02 -11.61
N ARG A 366 -3.46 -14.14 -11.93
CA ARG A 366 -4.84 -14.51 -12.30
C ARG A 366 -4.97 -15.43 -13.52
N ALA A 367 -4.03 -15.38 -14.46
CA ALA A 367 -4.00 -16.28 -15.62
C ALA A 367 -3.36 -17.65 -15.34
N LEU A 368 -2.72 -17.85 -14.19
CA LEU A 368 -2.00 -19.06 -13.85
C LEU A 368 -2.99 -20.21 -13.71
N ARG A 369 -2.93 -21.14 -14.66
CA ARG A 369 -3.80 -22.31 -14.72
C ARG A 369 -3.02 -23.60 -14.52
N ASP A 370 -1.86 -23.68 -15.15
CA ASP A 370 -1.05 -24.88 -15.22
C ASP A 370 0.06 -24.79 -14.14
N LEU A 371 -0.27 -25.15 -12.90
CA LEU A 371 0.64 -25.22 -11.76
C LEU A 371 0.93 -26.69 -11.40
N ARG A 372 2.21 -27.04 -11.31
CA ARG A 372 2.66 -28.35 -10.81
C ARG A 372 3.67 -28.15 -9.69
N LEU A 373 3.25 -28.44 -8.47
CA LEU A 373 4.15 -28.45 -7.32
C LEU A 373 5.15 -29.60 -7.47
N PRO A 374 6.47 -29.35 -7.35
CA PRO A 374 7.48 -30.39 -7.53
C PRO A 374 7.52 -31.34 -6.33
N GLU A 375 7.88 -32.60 -6.55
CA GLU A 375 8.26 -33.50 -5.46
C GLU A 375 9.57 -32.97 -4.86
N GLY A 376 9.56 -32.62 -3.57
CA GLY A 376 10.65 -31.92 -2.88
C GLY A 376 10.21 -30.64 -2.21
N ILE A 377 9.11 -30.01 -2.65
CA ILE A 377 8.58 -28.82 -1.98
C ILE A 377 8.12 -29.16 -0.57
N GLU A 378 8.57 -28.37 0.42
CA GLU A 378 8.27 -28.58 1.83
C GLU A 378 7.32 -27.51 2.37
N THR A 379 7.45 -26.26 1.92
CA THR A 379 6.73 -25.09 2.48
C THR A 379 6.12 -24.18 1.40
N LEU A 380 4.85 -23.80 1.60
CA LEU A 380 4.16 -22.72 0.88
C LEU A 380 3.75 -21.61 1.87
N GLY A 381 4.24 -20.39 1.65
CA GLY A 381 4.01 -19.24 2.53
C GLY A 381 2.62 -18.60 2.41
N LEU A 382 2.28 -17.74 3.37
CA LEU A 382 1.01 -17.00 3.47
C LEU A 382 0.58 -16.46 2.11
N ARG A 383 -0.63 -16.81 1.66
CA ARG A 383 -1.24 -16.33 0.39
C ARG A 383 -0.37 -16.51 -0.85
N ALA A 384 0.55 -17.48 -0.88
CA ALA A 384 1.48 -17.67 -1.99
C ALA A 384 0.80 -17.79 -3.37
N PHE A 385 -0.41 -18.35 -3.46
CA PHE A 385 -1.20 -18.48 -4.69
C PHE A 385 -2.61 -17.87 -4.57
N ASN A 386 -2.82 -16.91 -3.66
CA ASN A 386 -4.12 -16.25 -3.53
C ASN A 386 -4.45 -15.43 -4.79
N ASP A 387 -5.74 -15.35 -5.16
CA ASP A 387 -6.20 -14.62 -6.36
C ASP A 387 -5.63 -15.19 -7.69
N CYS A 388 -5.31 -16.49 -7.72
CA CYS A 388 -4.97 -17.22 -8.95
C CYS A 388 -6.23 -17.74 -9.65
N ASP A 389 -7.05 -16.83 -10.17
CA ASP A 389 -8.41 -17.08 -10.69
C ASP A 389 -8.55 -18.20 -11.74
N SER A 390 -7.49 -18.50 -12.49
CA SER A 390 -7.51 -19.55 -13.53
C SER A 390 -7.10 -20.93 -13.03
N LEU A 391 -6.65 -21.06 -11.79
CA LEU A 391 -6.16 -22.32 -11.22
C LEU A 391 -7.34 -23.25 -10.95
N GLN A 392 -7.38 -24.42 -11.60
CA GLN A 392 -8.56 -25.31 -11.53
C GLN A 392 -8.41 -26.48 -10.57
N ARG A 393 -7.16 -26.92 -10.40
CA ARG A 393 -6.79 -28.11 -9.63
C ARG A 393 -5.37 -27.92 -9.12
N VAL A 394 -5.14 -28.35 -7.88
CA VAL A 394 -3.80 -28.40 -7.29
C VAL A 394 -3.49 -29.83 -6.86
N ASP A 395 -2.38 -30.36 -7.37
CA ASP A 395 -1.83 -31.63 -6.91
C ASP A 395 -0.87 -31.36 -5.75
N ILE A 396 -1.15 -31.92 -4.57
CA ILE A 396 -0.34 -31.77 -3.36
C ILE A 396 0.66 -32.95 -3.29
N PRO A 397 1.99 -32.69 -3.40
CA PRO A 397 3.00 -33.75 -3.47
C PRO A 397 3.24 -34.40 -2.11
N SER A 398 4.02 -35.49 -2.10
CA SER A 398 4.28 -36.24 -0.86
C SER A 398 5.16 -35.52 0.15
N SER A 399 5.97 -34.57 -0.32
CA SER A 399 6.94 -33.81 0.46
C SER A 399 6.36 -32.58 1.18
N LEU A 400 5.18 -32.09 0.77
CA LEU A 400 4.64 -30.86 1.35
C LEU A 400 4.23 -31.09 2.81
N THR A 401 4.84 -30.34 3.72
CA THR A 401 4.66 -30.49 5.17
C THR A 401 4.11 -29.24 5.84
N ASN A 402 4.31 -28.06 5.24
CA ASN A 402 3.83 -26.79 5.76
C ASN A 402 3.09 -25.98 4.68
N LEU A 403 1.83 -25.69 4.96
CA LEU A 403 0.95 -24.87 4.16
C LEU A 403 0.44 -23.77 5.08
N GLU A 404 0.89 -22.55 4.86
CA GLU A 404 0.47 -21.40 5.66
C GLU A 404 -0.96 -20.95 5.29
N GLN A 405 -1.48 -19.97 6.04
CA GLN A 405 -2.85 -19.49 5.90
C GLN A 405 -3.14 -18.98 4.47
N ALA A 406 -4.36 -19.23 3.99
CA ALA A 406 -4.92 -18.66 2.76
C ALA A 406 -4.09 -18.86 1.46
N VAL A 407 -3.23 -19.88 1.39
CA VAL A 407 -2.34 -20.12 0.23
C VAL A 407 -3.10 -20.18 -1.10
N PHE A 408 -4.28 -20.80 -1.13
CA PHE A 408 -5.12 -20.97 -2.33
C PHE A 408 -6.49 -20.29 -2.22
N SER A 409 -6.64 -19.27 -1.36
CA SER A 409 -7.88 -18.50 -1.25
C SER A 409 -8.16 -17.70 -2.54
N ASP A 410 -9.40 -17.26 -2.76
CA ASP A 410 -9.79 -16.46 -3.94
C ASP A 410 -9.36 -17.04 -5.31
N CYS A 411 -9.15 -18.35 -5.42
CA CYS A 411 -8.89 -19.00 -6.71
C CYS A 411 -10.23 -19.38 -7.36
N ASP A 412 -10.88 -18.43 -8.02
CA ASP A 412 -12.29 -18.53 -8.46
C ASP A 412 -12.63 -19.73 -9.41
N ALA A 413 -11.63 -20.41 -9.97
CA ALA A 413 -11.79 -21.63 -10.77
C ALA A 413 -11.37 -22.94 -10.07
N LEU A 414 -10.84 -22.87 -8.85
CA LEU A 414 -10.27 -24.02 -8.14
C LEU A 414 -11.39 -24.91 -7.61
N THR A 415 -11.51 -26.10 -8.18
CA THR A 415 -12.60 -27.04 -7.85
C THR A 415 -12.17 -28.20 -6.97
N CYS A 416 -10.88 -28.54 -6.94
CA CYS A 416 -10.40 -29.63 -6.11
C CYS A 416 -8.89 -29.60 -5.85
N PHE A 417 -8.52 -30.21 -4.73
CA PHE A 417 -7.17 -30.67 -4.42
C PHE A 417 -7.07 -32.18 -4.68
N VAL A 418 -5.92 -32.63 -5.15
CA VAL A 418 -5.58 -34.06 -5.20
C VAL A 418 -4.30 -34.28 -4.42
N VAL A 419 -4.42 -34.96 -3.28
CA VAL A 419 -3.29 -35.18 -2.39
C VAL A 419 -2.64 -36.53 -2.68
N SER A 420 -1.31 -36.55 -2.75
CA SER A 420 -0.55 -37.79 -2.87
C SER A 420 -0.86 -38.73 -1.70
N GLU A 421 -1.13 -40.01 -1.99
CA GLU A 421 -1.36 -41.06 -0.98
C GLU A 421 -0.20 -41.21 0.03
N LYS A 422 0.99 -40.77 -0.37
CA LYS A 422 2.20 -40.80 0.47
C LYS A 422 2.38 -39.56 1.34
N ASN A 423 1.59 -38.50 1.13
CA ASN A 423 1.67 -37.32 1.97
C ASN A 423 1.22 -37.68 3.41
N LEU A 424 2.02 -37.28 4.40
CA LEU A 424 1.81 -37.64 5.81
C LEU A 424 1.11 -36.54 6.61
N HIS A 425 0.88 -35.37 6.03
CA HIS A 425 0.35 -34.17 6.69
C HIS A 425 -1.05 -33.79 6.23
N TYR A 426 -1.39 -34.12 4.98
CA TYR A 426 -2.64 -33.71 4.34
C TYR A 426 -3.34 -34.89 3.67
N ARG A 427 -4.62 -34.69 3.38
CA ARG A 427 -5.42 -35.47 2.42
C ARG A 427 -6.50 -34.57 1.83
N ASN A 428 -7.18 -35.02 0.79
CA ASN A 428 -8.43 -34.40 0.37
C ASN A 428 -9.64 -35.21 0.83
N ASP A 429 -10.75 -34.54 1.12
CA ASP A 429 -12.03 -35.20 1.37
C ASP A 429 -12.76 -35.57 0.07
N GLU A 430 -13.99 -36.09 0.19
CA GLU A 430 -14.81 -36.52 -0.96
C GLU A 430 -15.28 -35.34 -1.83
N SER A 431 -15.33 -34.12 -1.30
CA SER A 431 -15.65 -32.90 -2.03
C SER A 431 -14.45 -32.32 -2.80
N GLY A 432 -13.25 -32.86 -2.54
CA GLY A 432 -12.00 -32.35 -3.08
C GLY A 432 -11.40 -31.22 -2.24
N ALA A 433 -11.88 -30.98 -1.03
CA ALA A 433 -11.31 -30.01 -0.11
C ALA A 433 -10.10 -30.56 0.64
N LEU A 434 -9.17 -29.67 1.00
CA LEU A 434 -7.93 -30.03 1.68
C LEU A 434 -8.17 -30.10 3.19
N THR A 435 -7.79 -31.24 3.78
CA THR A 435 -7.84 -31.46 5.22
C THR A 435 -6.47 -31.83 5.76
N ASP A 436 -6.30 -31.77 7.07
CA ASP A 436 -5.17 -32.40 7.74
C ASP A 436 -5.19 -33.93 7.53
N ARG A 437 -4.10 -34.62 7.90
CA ARG A 437 -3.98 -36.07 7.69
C ARG A 437 -5.03 -36.87 8.45
N SER A 438 -5.45 -36.41 9.63
CA SER A 438 -6.53 -37.04 10.40
C SER A 438 -7.91 -36.76 9.80
N GLY A 439 -8.00 -35.69 9.00
CA GLY A 439 -9.19 -35.05 8.40
C GLY A 439 -10.26 -34.74 9.42
N GLU A 440 -9.81 -34.33 10.59
CA GLU A 440 -10.61 -33.65 11.59
C GLU A 440 -10.54 -32.12 11.40
N GLU A 441 -9.60 -31.60 10.60
CA GLU A 441 -9.44 -30.17 10.34
C GLU A 441 -9.58 -29.86 8.85
N LEU A 442 -10.56 -29.03 8.50
CA LEU A 442 -10.73 -28.49 7.16
C LEU A 442 -9.82 -27.27 6.99
N ILE A 443 -8.82 -27.41 6.12
CA ILE A 443 -7.77 -26.41 5.91
C ILE A 443 -8.15 -25.46 4.78
N CYS A 444 -8.65 -26.00 3.67
CA CYS A 444 -9.01 -25.18 2.51
C CYS A 444 -10.11 -25.84 1.67
N CYS A 445 -11.23 -25.15 1.56
CA CYS A 445 -12.29 -25.42 0.60
C CYS A 445 -11.91 -24.79 -0.76
N PRO A 446 -12.02 -25.54 -1.87
CA PRO A 446 -11.80 -25.01 -3.21
C PRO A 446 -12.80 -23.87 -3.51
N SER A 447 -12.29 -22.66 -3.73
CA SER A 447 -13.10 -21.43 -3.88
C SER A 447 -13.95 -21.38 -5.15
N GLY A 448 -13.64 -22.23 -6.14
CA GLY A 448 -14.41 -22.39 -7.37
C GLY A 448 -15.63 -23.31 -7.26
N ILE A 449 -15.91 -23.90 -6.08
CA ILE A 449 -17.15 -24.65 -5.85
C ILE A 449 -18.35 -23.69 -5.86
N GLU A 450 -19.43 -24.11 -6.51
CA GLU A 450 -20.65 -23.31 -6.69
C GLU A 450 -21.86 -23.99 -6.05
N GLY A 451 -22.80 -23.19 -5.51
CA GLY A 451 -24.06 -23.69 -4.97
C GLY A 451 -23.95 -24.24 -3.54
N GLU A 452 -24.40 -25.48 -3.32
CA GLU A 452 -24.45 -26.08 -1.98
C GLU A 452 -23.17 -26.86 -1.65
N TYR A 453 -22.60 -26.62 -0.47
CA TYR A 453 -21.46 -27.34 0.06
C TYR A 453 -21.81 -28.04 1.38
N HIS A 454 -21.46 -29.32 1.48
CA HIS A 454 -21.63 -30.11 2.68
C HIS A 454 -20.27 -30.40 3.28
N VAL A 455 -20.01 -29.91 4.49
CA VAL A 455 -18.80 -30.26 5.24
C VAL A 455 -18.86 -31.74 5.57
N ALA A 456 -17.80 -32.49 5.23
CA ALA A 456 -17.76 -33.93 5.42
C ALA A 456 -17.89 -34.35 6.90
N ASP A 457 -18.42 -35.55 7.12
CA ASP A 457 -18.43 -36.17 8.46
C ASP A 457 -17.01 -36.45 8.93
N GLY A 458 -16.75 -36.21 10.22
CA GLY A 458 -15.45 -36.40 10.85
C GLY A 458 -14.64 -35.10 11.01
N ILE A 459 -14.94 -34.07 10.20
CA ILE A 459 -14.37 -32.73 10.39
C ILE A 459 -14.92 -32.15 11.70
N LYS A 460 -14.02 -31.75 12.59
CA LYS A 460 -14.29 -31.11 13.87
C LYS A 460 -14.01 -29.60 13.83
N THR A 461 -12.98 -29.19 13.10
CA THR A 461 -12.57 -27.78 13.05
C THR A 461 -12.59 -27.26 11.63
N ILE A 462 -13.24 -26.12 11.43
CA ILE A 462 -13.09 -25.31 10.22
C ILE A 462 -12.03 -24.25 10.53
N GLN A 463 -10.85 -24.41 9.93
CA GLN A 463 -9.72 -23.54 10.22
C GLN A 463 -9.92 -22.12 9.70
N LYS A 464 -9.12 -21.21 10.25
CA LYS A 464 -9.01 -19.82 9.79
C LYS A 464 -8.79 -19.75 8.28
N PHE A 465 -9.63 -18.97 7.61
CA PHE A 465 -9.68 -18.79 6.15
C PHE A 465 -10.03 -20.03 5.31
N ALA A 466 -10.55 -21.12 5.90
CA ALA A 466 -10.82 -22.34 5.15
C ALA A 466 -11.79 -22.15 3.96
N PHE A 467 -12.77 -21.25 4.06
CA PHE A 467 -13.68 -20.87 2.97
C PHE A 467 -13.40 -19.48 2.41
N GLU A 468 -12.24 -18.89 2.69
CA GLU A 468 -11.97 -17.52 2.25
C GLU A 468 -12.08 -17.38 0.72
N GLY A 469 -12.88 -16.41 0.30
CA GLY A 469 -13.07 -16.11 -1.12
C GLY A 469 -13.84 -17.20 -1.87
N ALA A 470 -14.54 -18.11 -1.19
CA ALA A 470 -15.50 -19.03 -1.81
C ALA A 470 -16.78 -18.27 -2.24
N LYS A 471 -16.60 -17.30 -3.15
CA LYS A 471 -17.60 -16.29 -3.54
C LYS A 471 -18.83 -16.85 -4.25
N LYS A 472 -18.81 -18.14 -4.60
CA LYS A 472 -19.87 -18.80 -5.39
C LYS A 472 -20.64 -19.87 -4.61
N ILE A 473 -20.22 -20.16 -3.37
CA ILE A 473 -20.97 -21.05 -2.49
C ILE A 473 -22.17 -20.28 -1.94
N GLU A 474 -23.37 -20.81 -2.19
CA GLU A 474 -24.64 -20.21 -1.79
C GLU A 474 -25.15 -20.74 -0.45
N GLN A 475 -24.82 -21.99 -0.13
CA GLN A 475 -25.23 -22.62 1.13
C GLN A 475 -24.13 -23.53 1.65
N VAL A 476 -23.91 -23.49 2.97
CA VAL A 476 -23.00 -24.42 3.64
C VAL A 476 -23.77 -25.18 4.71
N THR A 477 -23.68 -26.50 4.67
CA THR A 477 -24.21 -27.38 5.72
C THR A 477 -23.05 -27.98 6.49
N LEU A 478 -22.96 -27.64 7.77
CA LEU A 478 -22.01 -28.24 8.70
C LEU A 478 -22.50 -29.64 9.09
N SER A 479 -21.63 -30.64 9.01
CA SER A 479 -21.91 -31.96 9.55
C SER A 479 -22.06 -31.91 11.07
N ASN A 480 -22.67 -32.94 11.63
CA ASN A 480 -22.83 -33.04 13.09
C ASN A 480 -21.49 -33.20 13.81
N SER A 481 -20.37 -33.50 13.15
CA SER A 481 -19.07 -33.62 13.80
C SER A 481 -18.36 -32.28 14.04
N VAL A 482 -18.78 -31.19 13.40
CA VAL A 482 -18.10 -29.90 13.53
C VAL A 482 -18.32 -29.35 14.94
N GLU A 483 -17.23 -29.05 15.64
CA GLU A 483 -17.17 -28.54 17.01
C GLU A 483 -16.76 -27.05 17.03
N THR A 484 -15.87 -26.62 16.12
CA THR A 484 -15.30 -25.27 16.12
C THR A 484 -15.27 -24.64 14.72
N ILE A 485 -15.63 -23.36 14.64
CA ILE A 485 -15.38 -22.47 13.51
C ILE A 485 -14.41 -21.37 13.95
N GLU A 486 -13.22 -21.34 13.35
CA GLU A 486 -12.19 -20.37 13.69
C GLU A 486 -12.43 -19.00 13.05
N ARG A 487 -11.70 -17.99 13.54
CA ARG A 487 -11.76 -16.60 13.07
C ARG A 487 -11.61 -16.53 11.55
N GLN A 488 -12.47 -15.75 10.90
CA GLN A 488 -12.45 -15.52 9.44
C GLN A 488 -12.56 -16.78 8.57
N ALA A 489 -13.03 -17.91 9.12
CA ALA A 489 -13.23 -19.15 8.36
C ALA A 489 -14.03 -18.94 7.06
N PHE A 490 -15.06 -18.09 7.07
CA PHE A 490 -15.93 -17.78 5.92
C PHE A 490 -15.72 -16.38 5.35
N TYR A 491 -14.53 -15.78 5.53
CA TYR A 491 -14.28 -14.42 5.07
C TYR A 491 -14.54 -14.26 3.56
N ARG A 492 -15.30 -13.22 3.17
CA ARG A 492 -15.66 -12.94 1.76
C ARG A 492 -16.35 -14.10 1.02
N CYS A 493 -17.20 -14.85 1.71
CA CYS A 493 -18.16 -15.74 1.07
C CYS A 493 -19.34 -14.93 0.52
N ASP A 494 -19.10 -14.19 -0.57
CA ASP A 494 -19.98 -13.14 -1.07
C ASP A 494 -21.38 -13.62 -1.51
N ALA A 495 -21.53 -14.90 -1.90
CA ALA A 495 -22.80 -15.51 -2.27
C ALA A 495 -23.44 -16.37 -1.17
N LEU A 496 -22.82 -16.52 0.00
CA LEU A 496 -23.34 -17.42 1.04
C LEU A 496 -24.63 -16.83 1.64
N HIS A 497 -25.77 -17.46 1.35
CA HIS A 497 -27.09 -17.03 1.83
C HIS A 497 -27.52 -17.77 3.10
N THR A 498 -27.14 -19.05 3.23
CA THR A 498 -27.57 -19.93 4.32
C THR A 498 -26.39 -20.71 4.91
N LEU A 499 -26.27 -20.69 6.23
CA LEU A 499 -25.38 -21.59 6.97
C LEU A 499 -26.21 -22.49 7.89
N THR A 500 -26.09 -23.80 7.73
CA THR A 500 -26.71 -24.78 8.63
C THR A 500 -25.69 -25.28 9.65
N VAL A 501 -25.97 -25.03 10.93
CA VAL A 501 -25.18 -25.44 12.08
C VAL A 501 -25.60 -26.85 12.52
N GLY A 502 -24.64 -27.78 12.57
CA GLY A 502 -24.82 -29.16 13.02
C GLY A 502 -24.95 -29.29 14.54
N GLU A 503 -25.23 -30.49 15.02
CA GLU A 503 -25.56 -30.75 16.44
C GLU A 503 -24.40 -30.47 17.44
N ASN A 504 -23.15 -30.77 17.09
CA ASN A 504 -22.03 -30.70 18.07
C ASN A 504 -21.24 -29.39 18.04
N LEU A 505 -21.67 -28.38 17.27
CA LEU A 505 -20.95 -27.11 17.22
C LEU A 505 -20.99 -26.46 18.60
N GLN A 506 -19.81 -26.10 19.12
CA GLN A 506 -19.59 -25.56 20.46
C GLN A 506 -18.99 -24.15 20.41
N HIS A 507 -18.13 -23.87 19.43
CA HIS A 507 -17.37 -22.63 19.38
C HIS A 507 -17.43 -21.97 17.99
N ILE A 508 -17.74 -20.68 17.99
CA ILE A 508 -17.64 -19.81 16.82
C ILE A 508 -16.80 -18.62 17.26
N GLU A 509 -15.62 -18.48 16.68
CA GLU A 509 -14.74 -17.36 16.99
C GLU A 509 -15.24 -16.06 16.34
N ALA A 510 -14.85 -14.93 16.90
CA ALA A 510 -15.20 -13.61 16.39
C ALA A 510 -14.79 -13.46 14.91
N GLU A 511 -15.60 -12.73 14.14
CA GLU A 511 -15.38 -12.47 12.71
C GLU A 511 -15.39 -13.71 11.79
N ALA A 512 -15.81 -14.89 12.26
CA ALA A 512 -15.94 -16.10 11.44
C ALA A 512 -16.70 -15.86 10.12
N PHE A 513 -17.72 -15.00 10.13
CA PHE A 513 -18.56 -14.65 8.98
C PHE A 513 -18.37 -13.20 8.49
N SER A 514 -17.17 -12.62 8.71
CA SER A 514 -16.88 -11.27 8.22
C SER A 514 -16.97 -11.20 6.69
N ALA A 515 -17.42 -10.05 6.17
CA ALA A 515 -17.72 -9.83 4.75
C ALA A 515 -18.65 -10.86 4.06
N CYS A 516 -19.48 -11.61 4.80
CA CYS A 516 -20.55 -12.45 4.23
C CYS A 516 -21.84 -11.64 3.97
N ASP A 517 -21.79 -10.66 3.07
CA ASP A 517 -22.87 -9.65 2.92
C ASP A 517 -24.21 -10.24 2.42
N ALA A 518 -24.20 -11.43 1.80
CA ALA A 518 -25.41 -12.14 1.35
C ALA A 518 -26.04 -13.04 2.43
N LEU A 519 -25.35 -13.27 3.56
CA LEU A 519 -25.81 -14.21 4.58
C LEU A 519 -27.11 -13.71 5.20
N SER A 520 -28.16 -14.51 5.05
CA SER A 520 -29.54 -14.15 5.40
C SER A 520 -30.16 -15.10 6.43
N LEU A 521 -29.58 -16.28 6.61
CA LEU A 521 -30.13 -17.33 7.45
C LEU A 521 -29.03 -18.15 8.12
N PHE A 522 -29.02 -18.16 9.45
CA PHE A 522 -28.49 -19.28 10.23
C PHE A 522 -29.62 -20.27 10.51
N ALA A 523 -29.45 -21.51 10.07
CA ALA A 523 -30.29 -22.63 10.48
C ALA A 523 -29.51 -23.44 11.52
N VAL A 524 -30.15 -23.83 12.62
CA VAL A 524 -29.48 -24.62 13.68
C VAL A 524 -30.25 -25.92 13.87
N ALA A 525 -29.55 -27.05 13.89
CA ALA A 525 -30.15 -28.35 14.12
C ALA A 525 -30.86 -28.41 15.49
N ASP A 526 -32.02 -29.05 15.56
CA ASP A 526 -32.84 -29.16 16.79
C ASP A 526 -32.08 -29.78 17.98
N GLY A 527 -31.06 -30.61 17.70
CA GLY A 527 -30.23 -31.26 18.69
C GLY A 527 -29.01 -30.46 19.16
N ASN A 528 -28.77 -29.25 18.63
CA ASN A 528 -27.64 -28.44 19.08
C ASN A 528 -27.87 -27.89 20.50
N GLU A 529 -26.98 -28.24 21.41
CA GLU A 529 -27.09 -27.86 22.84
C GLU A 529 -26.49 -26.48 23.17
N ASN A 530 -25.77 -25.84 22.24
CA ASN A 530 -25.01 -24.60 22.46
C ASN A 530 -25.59 -23.37 21.75
N PHE A 531 -26.26 -23.57 20.61
CA PHE A 531 -26.73 -22.50 19.74
C PHE A 531 -28.20 -22.66 19.36
N LYS A 532 -28.85 -21.55 19.07
CA LYS A 532 -30.20 -21.50 18.49
C LYS A 532 -30.31 -20.40 17.45
N ALA A 533 -31.16 -20.62 16.46
CA ALA A 533 -31.59 -19.57 15.56
C ALA A 533 -33.07 -19.24 15.75
N ASP A 534 -33.43 -17.97 15.68
CA ASP A 534 -34.84 -17.57 15.64
C ASP A 534 -35.43 -17.67 14.22
N ARG A 535 -36.72 -17.31 14.08
CA ARG A 535 -37.43 -17.33 12.79
C ARG A 535 -36.88 -16.34 11.75
N LEU A 536 -36.05 -15.38 12.17
CA LEU A 536 -35.40 -14.40 11.31
C LEU A 536 -33.98 -14.88 10.92
N GLY A 537 -33.58 -16.07 11.39
CA GLY A 537 -32.27 -16.63 11.12
C GLY A 537 -31.15 -16.01 11.93
N VAL A 538 -31.46 -15.29 13.02
CA VAL A 538 -30.45 -14.69 13.92
C VAL A 538 -29.93 -15.73 14.89
N LEU A 539 -28.62 -15.78 15.08
CA LEU A 539 -27.92 -16.76 15.90
C LEU A 539 -27.75 -16.28 17.35
N TYR A 540 -28.08 -17.15 18.29
CA TYR A 540 -27.98 -16.94 19.73
C TYR A 540 -27.31 -18.12 20.42
N ASP A 541 -26.95 -17.93 21.69
CA ASP A 541 -26.68 -19.05 22.60
C ASP A 541 -27.95 -19.89 22.87
N ALA A 542 -27.77 -21.07 23.45
CA ALA A 542 -28.85 -22.03 23.71
C ALA A 542 -29.95 -21.47 24.63
N GLU A 543 -29.61 -20.59 25.56
CA GLU A 543 -30.54 -19.94 26.49
C GLU A 543 -31.19 -18.66 25.92
N MET A 544 -30.81 -18.23 24.71
CA MET A 544 -31.19 -16.95 24.12
C MET A 544 -30.93 -15.75 25.05
N GLN A 545 -29.84 -15.81 25.81
CA GLN A 545 -29.31 -14.71 26.64
C GLN A 545 -28.31 -13.86 25.87
N THR A 546 -27.63 -14.43 24.87
CA THR A 546 -26.62 -13.76 24.06
C THR A 546 -26.98 -13.84 22.58
N LEU A 547 -27.09 -12.68 21.92
CA LEU A 547 -27.14 -12.61 20.46
C LEU A 547 -25.70 -12.65 19.94
N LEU A 548 -25.38 -13.69 19.18
CA LEU A 548 -24.03 -13.96 18.69
C LEU A 548 -23.79 -13.35 17.32
N GLN A 549 -24.73 -13.55 16.38
CA GLN A 549 -24.58 -13.04 15.02
C GLN A 549 -25.94 -12.81 14.36
N CYS A 550 -26.15 -11.60 13.87
CA CYS A 550 -27.20 -11.26 12.93
C CYS A 550 -26.69 -11.53 11.49
N PRO A 551 -27.49 -12.17 10.61
CA PRO A 551 -27.17 -12.28 9.20
C PRO A 551 -27.03 -10.89 8.56
N LYS A 552 -25.91 -10.63 7.87
CA LYS A 552 -25.60 -9.30 7.33
C LYS A 552 -26.62 -8.81 6.28
N ALA A 553 -27.29 -9.74 5.60
CA ALA A 553 -28.35 -9.42 4.64
C ALA A 553 -29.67 -9.03 5.32
N PHE A 554 -29.80 -9.15 6.64
CA PHE A 554 -30.99 -8.76 7.39
C PHE A 554 -31.36 -7.29 7.10
N ALA A 555 -32.63 -7.07 6.74
CA ALA A 555 -33.13 -5.77 6.33
C ALA A 555 -34.40 -5.40 7.09
N GLY A 556 -34.45 -4.16 7.58
CA GLY A 556 -35.63 -3.61 8.24
C GLY A 556 -35.42 -3.37 9.74
N GLU A 557 -36.49 -3.55 10.51
CA GLU A 557 -36.53 -3.25 11.93
C GLU A 557 -36.33 -4.52 12.74
N PHE A 558 -35.49 -4.46 13.77
CA PHE A 558 -35.22 -5.59 14.65
C PHE A 558 -35.66 -5.30 16.09
N VAL A 559 -36.24 -6.30 16.75
CA VAL A 559 -36.63 -6.22 18.16
C VAL A 559 -35.94 -7.37 18.87
N LEU A 560 -34.96 -7.07 19.73
CA LEU A 560 -34.27 -8.09 20.51
C LEU A 560 -35.25 -8.84 21.41
N PRO A 561 -35.21 -10.17 21.52
CA PRO A 561 -35.99 -10.86 22.53
C PRO A 561 -35.67 -10.36 23.94
N ASN A 562 -36.67 -10.20 24.83
CA ASN A 562 -36.47 -9.74 26.22
C ASN A 562 -35.53 -10.63 27.04
N THR A 563 -35.32 -11.87 26.60
CA THR A 563 -34.37 -12.81 27.19
C THR A 563 -32.93 -12.37 26.99
N VAL A 564 -32.62 -11.65 25.91
CA VAL A 564 -31.25 -11.27 25.57
C VAL A 564 -30.72 -10.21 26.52
N LYS A 565 -29.57 -10.49 27.13
CA LYS A 565 -28.82 -9.61 28.04
C LYS A 565 -27.49 -9.14 27.45
N THR A 566 -26.95 -9.88 26.48
CA THR A 566 -25.66 -9.59 25.86
C THR A 566 -25.80 -9.57 24.34
N ILE A 567 -25.22 -8.56 23.72
CA ILE A 567 -24.95 -8.51 22.28
C ILE A 567 -23.45 -8.74 22.14
N ALA A 568 -23.06 -9.82 21.48
CA ALA A 568 -21.65 -10.19 21.34
C ALA A 568 -20.87 -9.21 20.45
N ASP A 569 -19.54 -9.34 20.48
CA ASP A 569 -18.64 -8.56 19.63
C ASP A 569 -19.01 -8.79 18.15
N SER A 570 -19.06 -7.70 17.38
CA SER A 570 -19.40 -7.71 15.95
C SER A 570 -20.75 -8.35 15.59
N ALA A 571 -21.66 -8.56 16.54
CA ALA A 571 -22.89 -9.32 16.31
C ALA A 571 -23.80 -8.75 15.21
N PHE A 572 -23.83 -7.42 15.01
CA PHE A 572 -24.50 -6.75 13.90
C PHE A 572 -23.51 -6.09 12.92
N SER A 573 -22.21 -6.40 12.99
CA SER A 573 -21.19 -5.79 12.14
C SER A 573 -21.45 -6.03 10.65
N GLY A 574 -21.57 -4.95 9.88
CA GLY A 574 -21.90 -4.95 8.46
C GLY A 574 -23.38 -5.21 8.15
N CYS A 575 -24.28 -5.09 9.12
CA CYS A 575 -25.74 -5.12 8.88
C CYS A 575 -26.20 -3.81 8.21
N LYS A 576 -25.71 -3.53 7.00
CA LYS A 576 -25.90 -2.30 6.23
C LYS A 576 -27.36 -1.98 5.87
N ARG A 577 -28.29 -2.93 6.11
CA ARG A 577 -29.73 -2.79 5.82
C ARG A 577 -30.61 -2.78 7.08
N LEU A 578 -30.01 -2.85 8.27
CA LEU A 578 -30.70 -2.68 9.55
C LEU A 578 -31.10 -1.21 9.72
N LYS A 579 -32.41 -0.93 9.74
CA LYS A 579 -32.95 0.44 9.80
C LYS A 579 -33.12 0.94 11.22
N SER A 580 -33.60 0.09 12.10
CA SER A 580 -33.84 0.39 13.51
C SER A 580 -33.72 -0.88 14.34
N ILE A 581 -33.34 -0.71 15.60
CA ILE A 581 -33.26 -1.80 16.56
C ILE A 581 -33.81 -1.36 17.92
N ASP A 582 -34.70 -2.18 18.48
CA ASP A 582 -35.09 -2.12 19.88
C ASP A 582 -34.21 -3.08 20.68
N LEU A 583 -33.39 -2.51 21.57
CA LEU A 583 -32.43 -3.22 22.39
C LEU A 583 -33.04 -3.91 23.62
N ASN A 584 -34.32 -3.67 23.91
CA ASN A 584 -35.07 -4.19 25.05
C ASN A 584 -34.28 -4.14 26.37
N GLU A 585 -33.92 -5.30 26.94
CA GLU A 585 -33.25 -5.42 28.25
C GLU A 585 -31.76 -5.80 28.13
N ALA A 586 -31.13 -5.56 26.97
CA ALA A 586 -29.71 -5.78 26.80
C ALA A 586 -28.90 -4.92 27.80
N LYS A 587 -27.82 -5.47 28.34
CA LYS A 587 -26.96 -4.81 29.33
C LYS A 587 -25.51 -4.70 28.88
N ILE A 588 -25.09 -5.61 28.01
CA ILE A 588 -23.74 -5.66 27.48
C ILE A 588 -23.85 -5.53 25.96
N ILE A 589 -23.08 -4.60 25.40
CA ILE A 589 -22.92 -4.40 23.96
C ILE A 589 -21.44 -4.54 23.66
N GLY A 590 -21.08 -5.58 22.91
CA GLY A 590 -19.69 -5.94 22.62
C GLY A 590 -18.97 -4.98 21.69
N GLU A 591 -17.67 -5.24 21.51
CA GLU A 591 -16.79 -4.48 20.64
C GLU A 591 -17.31 -4.53 19.20
N ALA A 592 -17.34 -3.37 18.52
CA ALA A 592 -17.78 -3.24 17.14
C ALA A 592 -19.19 -3.85 16.85
N ALA A 593 -20.04 -4.00 17.88
CA ALA A 593 -21.31 -4.71 17.76
C ALA A 593 -22.20 -4.20 16.62
N PHE A 594 -22.21 -2.89 16.34
CA PHE A 594 -22.97 -2.25 15.26
C PHE A 594 -22.06 -1.60 14.20
N TYR A 595 -20.81 -2.05 14.07
CA TYR A 595 -19.89 -1.52 13.06
C TYR A 595 -20.50 -1.57 11.65
N ASP A 596 -20.43 -0.50 10.87
CA ASP A 596 -20.96 -0.40 9.50
C ASP A 596 -22.45 -0.81 9.37
N CYS A 597 -23.26 -0.45 10.36
CA CYS A 597 -24.73 -0.46 10.24
C CYS A 597 -25.20 0.81 9.52
N SER A 598 -24.82 0.97 8.24
CA SER A 598 -24.98 2.19 7.44
C SER A 598 -26.42 2.55 7.03
N ALA A 599 -27.44 1.84 7.52
CA ALA A 599 -28.85 2.23 7.40
C ALA A 599 -29.50 2.58 8.76
N LEU A 600 -28.77 2.45 9.87
CA LEU A 600 -29.28 2.73 11.20
C LEU A 600 -29.34 4.25 11.40
N GLU A 601 -30.53 4.81 11.60
CA GLU A 601 -30.72 6.27 11.72
C GLU A 601 -30.72 6.77 13.15
N GLN A 602 -31.18 5.94 14.09
CA GLN A 602 -31.25 6.28 15.50
C GLN A 602 -31.15 5.04 16.37
N ILE A 603 -30.63 5.21 17.59
CA ILE A 603 -30.61 4.14 18.59
C ILE A 603 -30.84 4.68 19.99
N THR A 604 -31.59 3.93 20.79
CA THR A 604 -31.78 4.20 22.22
C THR A 604 -31.17 3.05 23.02
N LEU A 605 -30.14 3.36 23.79
CA LEU A 605 -29.48 2.40 24.65
C LEU A 605 -30.35 2.12 25.89
N PRO A 606 -30.54 0.85 26.25
CA PRO A 606 -31.42 0.46 27.35
C PRO A 606 -30.77 0.74 28.72
N GLN A 607 -31.61 0.95 29.73
CA GLN A 607 -31.14 1.16 31.11
C GLN A 607 -30.34 -0.06 31.59
N GLY A 608 -29.16 0.18 32.15
CA GLY A 608 -28.27 -0.86 32.67
C GLY A 608 -27.02 -1.10 31.82
N VAL A 609 -26.95 -0.60 30.59
CA VAL A 609 -25.68 -0.54 29.83
C VAL A 609 -24.69 0.33 30.59
N GLN A 610 -23.50 -0.20 30.87
CA GLN A 610 -22.47 0.46 31.68
C GLN A 610 -21.43 1.20 30.84
N GLU A 611 -21.13 0.69 29.65
CA GLU A 611 -20.10 1.24 28.77
C GLU A 611 -20.47 0.99 27.30
N LEU A 612 -19.93 1.83 26.41
CA LEU A 612 -19.81 1.53 25.00
C LEU A 612 -18.36 1.13 24.71
N GLN A 613 -18.16 -0.02 24.06
CA GLN A 613 -16.83 -0.53 23.77
C GLN A 613 -16.24 0.10 22.49
N ARG A 614 -15.00 -0.28 22.16
CA ARG A 614 -14.29 0.21 20.98
C ARG A 614 -15.14 -0.02 19.72
N HIS A 615 -15.18 0.96 18.82
CA HIS A 615 -15.88 0.88 17.53
C HIS A 615 -17.39 0.53 17.57
N THR A 616 -18.07 0.60 18.72
CA THR A 616 -19.44 0.05 18.88
C THR A 616 -20.40 0.47 17.76
N PHE A 617 -20.41 1.75 17.36
CA PHE A 617 -21.22 2.31 16.28
C PHE A 617 -20.38 2.88 15.14
N ALA A 618 -19.10 2.50 15.03
CA ALA A 618 -18.25 3.06 13.99
C ALA A 618 -18.78 2.72 12.59
N GLN A 619 -18.59 3.63 11.63
CA GLN A 619 -19.06 3.57 10.25
C GLN A 619 -20.59 3.47 10.10
N CYS A 620 -21.38 3.78 11.15
CA CYS A 620 -22.82 3.98 11.03
C CYS A 620 -23.12 5.33 10.36
N SER A 621 -22.87 5.43 9.06
CA SER A 621 -22.83 6.69 8.32
C SER A 621 -24.15 7.49 8.34
N THR A 622 -25.29 6.83 8.55
CA THR A 622 -26.62 7.46 8.62
C THR A 622 -27.12 7.73 10.03
N LEU A 623 -26.36 7.37 11.06
CA LEU A 623 -26.79 7.50 12.45
C LEU A 623 -26.87 8.97 12.83
N ARG A 624 -28.08 9.49 13.04
CA ARG A 624 -28.35 10.91 13.34
C ARG A 624 -28.53 11.19 14.82
N LYS A 625 -29.09 10.21 15.56
CA LYS A 625 -29.51 10.38 16.94
C LYS A 625 -29.17 9.18 17.82
N VAL A 626 -28.53 9.43 18.97
CA VAL A 626 -28.25 8.39 19.96
C VAL A 626 -28.75 8.84 21.33
N THR A 627 -29.49 7.97 22.01
CA THR A 627 -29.94 8.19 23.39
C THR A 627 -29.18 7.26 24.33
N ILE A 628 -28.46 7.84 25.28
CA ILE A 628 -27.54 7.20 26.22
C ILE A 628 -28.13 7.28 27.64
N PRO A 629 -28.33 6.15 28.34
CA PRO A 629 -28.91 6.12 29.68
C PRO A 629 -27.90 6.63 30.72
N ALA A 630 -28.40 7.03 31.88
CA ALA A 630 -27.58 7.51 33.00
C ALA A 630 -26.60 6.46 33.56
N SER A 631 -26.77 5.18 33.20
CA SER A 631 -25.91 4.09 33.63
C SER A 631 -24.58 4.00 32.87
N VAL A 632 -24.47 4.64 31.70
CA VAL A 632 -23.23 4.61 30.90
C VAL A 632 -22.21 5.55 31.53
N HIS A 633 -21.08 5.00 31.98
CA HIS A 633 -19.99 5.76 32.59
C HIS A 633 -18.77 5.95 31.67
N GLU A 634 -18.67 5.18 30.58
CA GLU A 634 -17.55 5.24 29.63
C GLU A 634 -18.00 5.02 28.17
N ILE A 635 -17.39 5.75 27.25
CA ILE A 635 -17.50 5.54 25.80
C ILE A 635 -16.09 5.29 25.23
N GLY A 636 -15.89 4.09 24.69
CA GLY A 636 -14.62 3.57 24.24
C GLY A 636 -14.10 4.14 22.92
N HIS A 637 -12.85 3.81 22.61
CA HIS A 637 -12.09 4.38 21.50
C HIS A 637 -12.80 4.22 20.15
N LEU A 638 -12.89 5.30 19.37
CA LEU A 638 -13.54 5.32 18.05
C LEU A 638 -15.00 4.80 18.04
N ALA A 639 -15.73 4.89 19.16
CA ALA A 639 -17.08 4.32 19.27
C ALA A 639 -18.08 4.87 18.24
N PHE A 640 -17.94 6.13 17.79
CA PHE A 640 -18.75 6.75 16.74
C PHE A 640 -17.91 7.21 15.55
N ASP A 641 -16.74 6.61 15.33
CA ASP A 641 -15.88 6.93 14.18
C ASP A 641 -16.64 6.77 12.86
N GLY A 642 -16.60 7.74 11.96
CA GLY A 642 -17.28 7.66 10.65
C GLY A 642 -18.80 7.82 10.70
N CYS A 643 -19.40 8.19 11.83
CA CYS A 643 -20.82 8.55 11.94
C CYS A 643 -21.10 9.95 11.37
N LYS A 644 -20.90 10.11 10.05
CA LYS A 644 -20.91 11.41 9.34
C LYS A 644 -22.21 12.23 9.50
N GLU A 645 -23.34 11.58 9.77
CA GLU A 645 -24.64 12.25 9.93
C GLU A 645 -25.08 12.45 11.38
N LEU A 646 -24.23 12.13 12.37
CA LEU A 646 -24.56 12.23 13.78
C LEU A 646 -24.71 13.69 14.21
N LYS A 647 -25.91 14.06 14.66
CA LYS A 647 -26.26 15.44 15.02
C LYS A 647 -26.69 15.60 16.46
N GLU A 648 -27.28 14.56 17.05
CA GLU A 648 -27.93 14.67 18.35
C GLU A 648 -27.53 13.52 19.28
N LEU A 649 -26.94 13.87 20.43
CA LEU A 649 -26.66 12.94 21.52
C LEU A 649 -27.47 13.31 22.75
N TYR A 650 -28.21 12.36 23.30
CA TYR A 650 -29.09 12.56 24.42
C TYR A 650 -28.60 11.78 25.64
N PHE A 651 -28.37 12.46 26.77
CA PHE A 651 -27.87 11.87 28.01
C PHE A 651 -28.92 11.98 29.12
N PHE A 652 -29.36 10.84 29.67
CA PHE A 652 -30.25 10.82 30.84
C PHE A 652 -29.54 11.12 32.18
N GLY A 653 -28.20 11.19 32.18
CA GLY A 653 -27.38 11.45 33.37
C GLY A 653 -26.28 12.48 33.11
N ASP A 654 -25.22 12.41 33.92
CA ASP A 654 -23.98 13.13 33.62
C ASP A 654 -23.29 12.53 32.40
N ALA A 655 -22.41 13.28 31.74
CA ALA A 655 -21.64 12.72 30.63
C ALA A 655 -20.71 11.59 31.11
N PRO A 656 -20.61 10.51 30.32
CA PRO A 656 -19.60 9.47 30.54
C PRO A 656 -18.18 9.99 30.27
N GLN A 657 -17.20 9.26 30.79
CA GLN A 657 -15.80 9.40 30.39
C GLN A 657 -15.65 8.99 28.92
N LEU A 658 -14.79 9.69 28.19
CA LEU A 658 -14.54 9.40 26.78
C LEU A 658 -13.11 8.93 26.59
N ALA A 659 -12.95 7.86 25.82
CA ALA A 659 -11.65 7.46 25.29
C ALA A 659 -11.20 8.39 24.15
N ALA A 660 -10.03 8.12 23.58
CA ALA A 660 -9.55 8.87 22.42
C ALA A 660 -10.46 8.64 21.20
N MET A 661 -10.63 9.72 20.44
CA MET A 661 -11.26 9.74 19.11
C MET A 661 -12.72 9.22 19.02
N VAL A 662 -13.50 9.38 20.09
CA VAL A 662 -14.90 8.90 20.13
C VAL A 662 -15.78 9.47 19.01
N PHE A 663 -15.72 10.77 18.75
CA PHE A 663 -16.59 11.49 17.80
C PHE A 663 -15.81 11.99 16.59
N TYR A 664 -15.07 11.12 15.93
CA TYR A 664 -14.26 11.48 14.77
C TYR A 664 -14.87 10.95 13.48
N CYS A 665 -14.50 11.57 12.38
CA CYS A 665 -14.71 11.06 11.04
C CYS A 665 -13.42 11.33 10.28
N MET A 666 -12.89 10.29 9.65
CA MET A 666 -11.89 10.49 8.63
C MET A 666 -12.56 11.16 7.43
N ASN A 667 -12.10 12.35 7.08
CA ASN A 667 -12.47 13.00 5.84
C ASN A 667 -11.81 12.19 4.70
N GLU A 668 -12.62 11.71 3.76
CA GLU A 668 -12.14 10.86 2.66
C GLU A 668 -11.36 11.65 1.60
N GLU A 669 -11.56 12.96 1.52
CA GLU A 669 -10.85 13.83 0.58
C GLU A 669 -9.47 14.21 1.10
N THR A 670 -9.38 14.48 2.40
CA THR A 670 -8.17 15.02 3.01
C THR A 670 -7.36 13.96 3.77
N GLY A 671 -7.99 12.84 4.11
CA GLY A 671 -7.44 11.81 5.01
C GLY A 671 -7.35 12.26 6.48
N GLU A 672 -7.73 13.51 6.80
CA GLU A 672 -7.69 14.03 8.17
C GLU A 672 -8.79 13.41 9.03
N TYR A 673 -8.45 13.09 10.27
CA TYR A 673 -9.45 12.78 11.28
C TYR A 673 -9.97 14.08 11.88
N ALA A 674 -11.18 14.46 11.49
CA ALA A 674 -11.88 15.61 12.02
C ALA A 674 -12.95 15.19 13.04
N LEU A 675 -13.27 16.07 13.98
CA LEU A 675 -14.43 15.89 14.84
C LEU A 675 -15.72 15.94 14.01
N ILE A 676 -16.74 15.19 14.42
CA ILE A 676 -18.08 15.27 13.84
C ILE A 676 -18.62 16.70 14.03
N GLU A 677 -18.85 17.39 12.93
CA GLU A 677 -19.34 18.77 12.94
C GLU A 677 -20.80 18.87 13.37
N ASN A 678 -21.16 20.01 13.99
CA ASN A 678 -22.54 20.34 14.37
C ASN A 678 -23.21 19.36 15.34
N LEU A 679 -22.43 18.60 16.09
CA LEU A 679 -22.91 17.68 17.12
C LEU A 679 -23.49 18.45 18.31
N THR A 680 -24.78 18.27 18.58
CA THR A 680 -25.49 18.89 19.70
C THR A 680 -25.72 17.87 20.81
N PHE A 681 -25.38 18.26 22.04
CA PHE A 681 -25.52 17.44 23.23
C PHE A 681 -26.75 17.88 24.03
N TYR A 682 -27.62 16.95 24.36
CA TYR A 682 -28.84 17.17 25.13
C TYR A 682 -28.75 16.45 26.45
N ARG A 683 -29.01 17.18 27.54
CA ARG A 683 -29.13 16.61 28.88
C ARG A 683 -30.59 16.54 29.29
N ALA A 684 -30.99 15.43 29.89
CA ALA A 684 -32.33 15.30 30.44
C ALA A 684 -32.54 16.29 31.60
N GLN A 685 -33.65 17.02 31.56
CA GLN A 685 -34.25 17.71 32.69
C GLN A 685 -35.37 16.83 33.28
N ASP A 686 -35.91 17.22 34.43
CA ASP A 686 -37.05 16.57 35.10
C ASP A 686 -38.06 15.93 34.13
N ALA A 687 -38.50 14.71 34.44
CA ALA A 687 -39.50 13.84 33.78
C ALA A 687 -39.60 13.79 32.23
N ASP A 688 -39.68 14.91 31.50
CA ASP A 688 -39.97 14.95 30.05
C ASP A 688 -39.24 16.09 29.27
N GLY A 689 -38.27 16.79 29.86
CA GLY A 689 -37.57 17.91 29.22
C GLY A 689 -36.16 17.58 28.72
N TRP A 690 -35.74 18.14 27.58
CA TRP A 690 -34.34 18.10 27.11
C TRP A 690 -33.80 19.51 27.00
N GLN A 691 -32.61 19.75 27.54
CA GLN A 691 -31.89 21.02 27.39
C GLN A 691 -30.65 20.79 26.53
N ALA A 692 -30.52 21.58 25.45
CA ALA A 692 -29.26 21.67 24.71
C ALA A 692 -28.18 22.26 25.61
N SER A 693 -27.02 21.62 25.67
CA SER A 693 -25.85 22.08 26.41
C SER A 693 -24.67 22.17 25.47
N GLU A 694 -23.74 23.09 25.75
CA GLU A 694 -22.46 23.08 25.06
C GLU A 694 -21.65 21.87 25.52
N TYR A 695 -20.85 21.28 24.63
CA TYR A 695 -20.04 20.10 24.98
C TYR A 695 -19.09 20.37 26.16
N GLN A 696 -18.61 21.61 26.32
CA GLN A 696 -17.75 22.05 27.43
C GLN A 696 -18.47 22.04 28.80
N ASP A 697 -19.80 22.05 28.83
CA ASP A 697 -20.58 21.93 30.06
C ASP A 697 -20.57 20.49 30.61
N PHE A 698 -20.31 19.51 29.74
CA PHE A 698 -19.98 18.16 30.13
C PHE A 698 -18.50 18.17 30.52
N ARG A 699 -18.18 17.88 31.78
CA ARG A 699 -16.81 17.87 32.33
C ARG A 699 -15.95 16.76 31.69
N ILE A 700 -15.63 16.91 30.43
CA ILE A 700 -14.88 15.97 29.62
C ILE A 700 -13.58 16.70 29.29
N GLU A 701 -12.48 16.25 29.90
CA GLU A 701 -11.15 16.61 29.45
C GLU A 701 -10.99 15.98 28.06
N ILE A 702 -11.21 16.79 27.01
CA ILE A 702 -10.70 16.44 25.69
C ILE A 702 -9.19 16.33 25.89
N TRP A 703 -8.64 15.13 25.75
CA TRP A 703 -7.20 14.97 25.67
C TRP A 703 -6.74 15.70 24.43
N ASP A 704 -6.36 16.96 24.65
CA ASP A 704 -5.62 17.82 23.75
C ASP A 704 -4.30 17.10 23.48
N MET A 705 -4.22 16.38 22.35
CA MET A 705 -2.96 15.91 21.81
C MET A 705 -2.54 16.91 20.74
N GLN A 706 -1.72 17.87 21.18
CA GLN A 706 -0.77 18.58 20.34
C GLN A 706 0.03 17.61 19.47
#